data_AF-A0ABD3R5J0-F1
#
_entry.id   AF-A0ABD3R5J0-F1
#
_cell.length_a   1.000
_cell.length_b   1.000
_cell.length_c   1.000
_cell.angle_alpha   90.00
_cell.angle_beta   90.00
_cell.angle_gamma   90.00
#
_symmetry.space_group_name_H-M   'P 1'
#
loop_
_entity.id
_entity.type
_entity.pdbx_description
1 polymer ?
#
loop_
_entity_poly.entity_id
_entity_poly.type
_entity_poly.pdbx_seq_one_letter_code
_entity_poly.pdbx_strand_id
1 'polypeptide(L)'
;MLGNLGSLFFAAFSSGIIVVSAFTLQMGLLKVGVPQPWEKSKKNLNYVREAGVRQFISTYNRVKDLKGDELLWGDEIEYGIFVLDAENKKIRLSLRAKELMDNLNKNEEMHTHEAEGCNWVPEYGAWMIEATPSRPYTGYSSDLLRVERNMRLRRKRLLTELKENEIAPTVAVFPLLGALGNDGSIPSVQVGGPVTESDYIGDGIINPHPRFAALSANIRKRRGGKVDIRVPLFHDTKTPEYEQLTSFTSSPSCCADDSMLLWRFGMGDASREKYGNDFVIVGCTGSKVFNEEGDPVTLQKWLVNVECEGCRGLYYRSAPGVIVADADWPRNGDVVVGSEIPDVPGWIRLQNGYYLPISSDDGKIAFLHKVPAETHARNKQSETLGSETPKFIRQRGDSLSSELKQALDKLALERSVASVDDGAQVFNVRPAIHMDAMAFGMGCCCLQITFQATDVDESRFLYDQLAVLAPIMMALTASTPVLKGRLADTDCRWGVISECVDDRRPAERGRTGGPPPDPDVAGKGYRRLYKSRYDSISTFLYQGISTEESQMSNRILNMYNDIPVPIDEDKYRDLREAGIDPLLSQHIAHIFVRDPLVIFDGAVEEVDDETQTEHFENIQSTNWQTVRWKPPPPRKGPNDPHIGWRTEFRSMEIQLTDFENAAFTTFITLLTRVILTFDLNLYIPLSRVDANMQRAHGRNAAVKGKFFFRRHMAPLETGDDGFGEQYVSMFSTAANGKKNKLHTVSSEDNLNGLQTSFSRAEAEDDVGNGVSEKRRVAPNASGGAEENSYAEMTMAEIMTGKGDYFPGLIPLVYAYLDHIQCDSLTMDRMTKYLDFIEKRATGQIVTPATWIRNFIRCHKDYKFDSVVSDSIAYDLMVACNEIGLGRRAAPELLGDMEIRPISATEAYVKKLDSKRVNNEQVISLLERYSSRKTFRGSNQGKTSFNARDGETEAVGFEAVEYSI
;
A
#
# COMPACT_ATOMS: atom_id res chain seq x y z
N MET A 1 38.03 -55.60 33.34
CA MET A 1 37.46 -56.39 32.22
C MET A 1 37.27 -55.42 31.06
N LEU A 2 38.35 -55.19 30.28
CA LEU A 2 38.53 -55.68 28.90
C LEU A 2 37.38 -55.20 27.98
N GLY A 3 37.55 -54.30 27.00
CA GLY A 3 38.71 -53.60 26.46
C GLY A 3 38.34 -52.99 25.10
N ASN A 4 38.77 -51.74 24.84
CA ASN A 4 39.40 -51.21 23.62
C ASN A 4 39.13 -49.71 23.43
N LEU A 5 40.04 -48.94 24.02
CA LEU A 5 40.47 -47.63 23.55
C LEU A 5 41.59 -47.84 22.52
N GLY A 6 41.53 -47.14 21.39
CA GLY A 6 42.72 -46.82 20.58
C GLY A 6 42.54 -46.93 19.07
N SER A 7 42.98 -45.86 18.37
CA SER A 7 43.06 -45.64 16.91
C SER A 7 41.80 -44.96 16.34
N LEU A 8 41.79 -43.76 15.75
CA LEU A 8 42.84 -43.02 15.04
C LEU A 8 42.74 -41.50 15.29
N PHE A 9 43.89 -40.89 15.60
CA PHE A 9 44.23 -39.54 15.17
C PHE A 9 44.53 -39.55 13.66
N PHE A 10 44.30 -38.41 13.01
CA PHE A 10 44.66 -37.98 11.63
C PHE A 10 43.58 -38.02 10.54
N ALA A 11 43.45 -36.83 9.93
CA ALA A 11 42.95 -36.50 8.59
C ALA A 11 41.47 -36.14 8.43
N ALA A 12 41.17 -34.83 8.53
CA ALA A 12 40.24 -34.15 7.62
C ALA A 12 40.47 -32.62 7.66
N PHE A 13 41.59 -32.17 7.08
CA PHE A 13 41.70 -30.84 6.47
C PHE A 13 41.51 -31.02 4.96
N SER A 14 40.86 -30.04 4.31
CA SER A 14 40.34 -30.03 2.93
C SER A 14 39.01 -30.78 2.80
N SER A 15 37.87 -30.15 2.51
CA SER A 15 37.65 -29.12 1.49
C SER A 15 36.53 -28.20 1.97
N GLY A 16 36.77 -26.88 1.90
CA GLY A 16 35.77 -25.88 2.25
C GLY A 16 34.58 -25.94 1.30
N ILE A 17 33.43 -26.34 1.84
CA ILE A 17 32.13 -25.97 1.30
C ILE A 17 31.55 -25.03 2.34
N ILE A 18 31.57 -23.73 2.03
CA ILE A 18 30.83 -22.72 2.76
C ILE A 18 29.35 -23.06 2.54
N VAL A 19 28.73 -23.66 3.55
CA VAL A 19 27.28 -23.78 3.63
C VAL A 19 26.76 -22.37 3.90
N VAL A 20 26.33 -21.68 2.84
CA VAL A 20 25.60 -20.42 2.96
C VAL A 20 24.25 -20.79 3.59
N SER A 21 24.04 -20.40 4.86
CA SER A 21 22.76 -20.60 5.51
C SER A 21 21.70 -19.79 4.77
N ALA A 22 20.57 -20.45 4.50
CA ALA A 22 19.45 -19.89 3.78
C ALA A 22 18.92 -18.62 4.47
N PHE A 23 18.61 -17.59 3.68
CA PHE A 23 17.80 -16.44 4.10
C PHE A 23 16.42 -16.96 4.48
N THR A 24 16.20 -17.22 5.76
CA THR A 24 14.85 -17.36 6.30
C THR A 24 14.43 -15.99 6.81
N LEU A 25 13.57 -15.32 6.06
CA LEU A 25 12.71 -14.25 6.61
C LEU A 25 11.87 -14.92 7.69
N GLN A 26 12.37 -14.90 8.93
CA GLN A 26 11.60 -15.34 10.06
C GLN A 26 10.54 -14.26 10.30
N MET A 27 9.38 -14.42 9.66
CA MET A 27 8.24 -13.56 9.91
C MET A 27 7.99 -13.52 11.43
N GLY A 28 7.93 -12.32 11.98
CA GLY A 28 7.82 -12.09 13.41
C GLY A 28 6.64 -12.88 13.99
N LEU A 29 6.90 -13.63 15.08
CA LEU A 29 5.92 -14.39 15.88
C LEU A 29 5.26 -15.63 15.22
N LEU A 30 5.95 -16.40 14.38
CA LEU A 30 5.57 -17.81 14.13
C LEU A 30 6.42 -18.78 14.97
N LYS A 31 6.65 -18.43 16.25
CA LYS A 31 7.13 -19.41 17.23
C LYS A 31 5.95 -20.34 17.57
N VAL A 32 6.19 -21.65 17.60
CA VAL A 32 5.21 -22.62 18.08
C VAL A 32 5.09 -22.44 19.60
N GLY A 33 4.11 -21.63 20.02
CA GLY A 33 3.75 -21.39 21.41
C GLY A 33 2.25 -21.51 21.61
N VAL A 34 1.80 -21.55 22.87
CA VAL A 34 0.38 -21.57 23.21
C VAL A 34 -0.10 -20.12 23.38
N PRO A 35 -1.00 -19.60 22.51
CA PRO A 35 -1.56 -18.26 22.69
C PRO A 35 -2.41 -18.18 23.95
N GLN A 36 -2.27 -17.08 24.68
CA GLN A 36 -3.12 -16.76 25.82
C GLN A 36 -4.56 -16.47 25.35
N PRO A 37 -5.59 -16.97 26.07
CA PRO A 37 -6.95 -16.51 25.87
C PRO A 37 -7.08 -15.01 26.18
N TRP A 38 -8.01 -14.31 25.51
CA TRP A 38 -8.24 -12.88 25.68
C TRP A 38 -8.27 -12.40 27.14
N GLU A 39 -9.03 -13.05 28.02
CA GLU A 39 -9.13 -12.67 29.44
C GLU A 39 -7.80 -12.72 30.21
N LYS A 40 -6.87 -13.58 29.77
CA LYS A 40 -5.51 -13.66 30.30
C LYS A 40 -4.62 -12.59 29.64
N SER A 41 -4.63 -12.49 28.32
CA SER A 41 -3.88 -11.48 27.55
C SER A 41 -4.19 -10.06 28.01
N LYS A 42 -5.46 -9.79 28.32
CA LYS A 42 -5.97 -8.49 28.75
C LYS A 42 -5.15 -7.89 29.91
N LYS A 43 -4.77 -8.71 30.89
CA LYS A 43 -3.99 -8.26 32.06
C LYS A 43 -2.55 -7.85 31.72
N ASN A 44 -2.06 -8.31 30.57
CA ASN A 44 -0.69 -8.11 30.11
C ASN A 44 -0.58 -7.04 29.01
N LEU A 45 -1.69 -6.48 28.52
CA LEU A 45 -1.67 -5.54 27.38
C LEU A 45 -0.80 -4.31 27.66
N ASN A 46 -0.99 -3.69 28.84
CA ASN A 46 -0.22 -2.51 29.23
C ASN A 46 1.29 -2.82 29.34
N TYR A 47 1.65 -3.94 29.98
CA TYR A 47 3.04 -4.38 30.07
C TYR A 47 3.65 -4.57 28.68
N VAL A 48 3.00 -5.32 27.78
CA VAL A 48 3.50 -5.57 26.41
C VAL A 48 3.66 -4.25 25.64
N ARG A 49 2.76 -3.29 25.84
CA ARG A 49 2.87 -1.95 25.22
C ARG A 49 4.03 -1.12 25.81
N GLU A 50 4.34 -1.25 27.09
CA GLU A 50 5.50 -0.59 27.73
C GLU A 50 6.81 -1.23 27.32
N ALA A 51 6.88 -2.56 27.42
CA ALA A 51 8.01 -3.35 27.00
C ALA A 51 8.31 -3.18 25.50
N GLY A 52 7.29 -3.15 24.65
CA GLY A 52 7.45 -2.93 23.20
C GLY A 52 8.06 -1.56 22.85
N VAL A 53 7.75 -0.49 23.59
CA VAL A 53 8.38 0.82 23.41
C VAL A 53 9.83 0.80 23.87
N ARG A 54 10.13 0.14 25.00
CA ARG A 54 11.51 -0.07 25.46
C ARG A 54 12.34 -0.86 24.44
N GLN A 55 11.79 -1.93 23.89
CA GLN A 55 12.39 -2.73 22.82
C GLN A 55 12.66 -1.90 21.55
N PHE A 56 11.72 -1.03 21.18
CA PHE A 56 11.92 -0.12 20.06
C PHE A 56 13.05 0.88 20.32
N ILE A 57 13.09 1.53 21.49
CA ILE A 57 14.14 2.47 21.86
C ILE A 57 15.52 1.79 21.85
N SER A 58 15.62 0.59 22.44
CA SER A 58 16.84 -0.21 22.42
C SER A 58 17.28 -0.53 20.99
N THR A 59 16.35 -1.02 20.18
CA THR A 59 16.61 -1.37 18.77
C THR A 59 17.03 -0.15 17.96
N TYR A 60 16.32 0.97 18.08
CA TYR A 60 16.62 2.22 17.39
C TYR A 60 18.02 2.72 17.76
N ASN A 61 18.36 2.77 19.05
CA ASN A 61 19.69 3.20 19.48
C ASN A 61 20.82 2.29 18.99
N ARG A 62 20.56 0.99 18.82
CA ARG A 62 21.52 0.03 18.27
C ARG A 62 21.77 0.22 16.77
N VAL A 63 20.76 0.68 16.02
CA VAL A 63 20.78 0.58 14.53
C VAL A 63 20.55 1.90 13.78
N LYS A 64 20.29 3.01 14.47
CA LYS A 64 20.08 4.35 13.85
C LYS A 64 21.28 4.84 13.04
N ASP A 65 22.50 4.43 13.42
CA ASP A 65 23.74 4.85 12.78
C ASP A 65 24.18 3.91 11.63
N LEU A 66 23.36 2.92 11.26
CA LEU A 66 23.61 2.10 10.07
C LEU A 66 23.50 2.98 8.81
N LYS A 67 24.55 2.95 7.98
CA LYS A 67 24.69 3.70 6.74
C LYS A 67 25.34 2.81 5.68
N GLY A 68 25.04 3.09 4.40
CA GLY A 68 25.71 2.45 3.27
C GLY A 68 25.18 1.05 2.93
N ASP A 69 23.98 0.71 3.40
CA ASP A 69 23.32 -0.50 2.94
C ASP A 69 22.97 -0.38 1.45
N GLU A 70 23.02 -1.50 0.73
CA GLU A 70 22.64 -1.55 -0.68
C GLU A 70 21.16 -1.92 -0.83
N LEU A 71 20.60 -1.63 -2.01
CA LEU A 71 19.26 -2.06 -2.38
C LEU A 71 19.21 -3.59 -2.42
N LEU A 72 18.50 -4.14 -1.44
CA LEU A 72 17.98 -5.49 -1.47
C LEU A 72 16.45 -5.41 -1.51
N TRP A 73 15.81 -6.27 -2.27
CA TRP A 73 14.35 -6.24 -2.38
C TRP A 73 13.78 -7.60 -2.70
N GLY A 74 12.48 -7.79 -2.46
CA GLY A 74 11.82 -9.07 -2.69
C GLY A 74 10.32 -8.91 -2.75
N ASP A 75 9.68 -9.78 -3.51
CA ASP A 75 8.24 -9.86 -3.64
C ASP A 75 7.65 -11.02 -2.81
N GLU A 76 6.42 -10.83 -2.34
CA GLU A 76 5.62 -11.82 -1.62
C GLU A 76 4.32 -12.00 -2.40
N ILE A 77 4.01 -13.24 -2.77
CA ILE A 77 2.79 -13.61 -3.50
C ILE A 77 2.03 -14.69 -2.76
N GLU A 78 0.72 -14.52 -2.71
CA GLU A 78 -0.21 -15.41 -2.00
C GLU A 78 -1.02 -16.24 -3.01
N TYR A 79 -1.21 -17.53 -2.70
CA TYR A 79 -1.93 -18.49 -3.53
C TYR A 79 -3.09 -19.11 -2.75
N GLY A 80 -4.24 -19.24 -3.41
CA GLY A 80 -5.34 -20.09 -2.93
C GLY A 80 -5.33 -21.46 -3.62
N ILE A 81 -5.56 -22.53 -2.86
CA ILE A 81 -5.65 -23.90 -3.36
C ILE A 81 -7.11 -24.34 -3.38
N PHE A 82 -7.58 -24.84 -4.52
CA PHE A 82 -8.97 -25.19 -4.73
C PHE A 82 -9.13 -26.59 -5.31
N VAL A 83 -10.21 -27.28 -4.93
CA VAL A 83 -10.60 -28.58 -5.45
C VAL A 83 -11.68 -28.40 -6.52
N LEU A 84 -11.47 -29.04 -7.66
CA LEU A 84 -12.41 -29.13 -8.77
C LEU A 84 -13.24 -30.41 -8.69
N ASP A 85 -14.55 -30.26 -8.86
CA ASP A 85 -15.49 -31.32 -9.18
C ASP A 85 -16.05 -31.01 -10.57
N ALA A 86 -15.43 -31.62 -11.58
CA ALA A 86 -15.77 -31.40 -12.98
C ALA A 86 -17.14 -31.98 -13.37
N GLU A 87 -17.56 -33.05 -12.70
CA GLU A 87 -18.84 -33.72 -12.98
C GLU A 87 -20.02 -32.82 -12.61
N ASN A 88 -19.93 -32.18 -11.44
CA ASN A 88 -21.00 -31.30 -10.94
C ASN A 88 -20.74 -29.82 -11.17
N LYS A 89 -19.64 -29.45 -11.85
CA LYS A 89 -19.21 -28.06 -12.08
C LYS A 89 -19.12 -27.26 -10.77
N LYS A 90 -18.41 -27.82 -9.78
CA LYS A 90 -18.24 -27.23 -8.44
C LYS A 90 -16.78 -27.01 -8.13
N ILE A 91 -16.50 -25.90 -7.44
CA ILE A 91 -15.16 -25.60 -6.92
C ILE A 91 -15.23 -25.30 -5.42
N ARG A 92 -14.30 -25.85 -4.64
CA ARG A 92 -14.27 -25.73 -3.17
C ARG A 92 -12.87 -25.39 -2.68
N LEU A 93 -12.76 -24.83 -1.47
CA LEU A 93 -11.47 -24.57 -0.82
C LEU A 93 -10.79 -25.91 -0.47
N SER A 94 -9.51 -26.08 -0.80
CA SER A 94 -8.73 -27.24 -0.32
C SER A 94 -8.04 -26.87 1.00
N LEU A 95 -8.40 -27.52 2.11
CA LEU A 95 -7.78 -27.23 3.42
C LEU A 95 -6.42 -27.93 3.62
N ARG A 96 -5.70 -28.18 2.52
CA ARG A 96 -4.41 -28.90 2.50
C ARG A 96 -3.19 -27.98 2.44
N ALA A 97 -3.34 -26.67 2.61
CA ALA A 97 -2.20 -25.74 2.50
C ALA A 97 -1.03 -26.11 3.41
N LYS A 98 -1.31 -26.54 4.65
CA LYS A 98 -0.27 -27.00 5.58
C LYS A 98 0.52 -28.20 5.02
N GLU A 99 -0.18 -29.21 4.51
CA GLU A 99 0.43 -30.41 3.94
C GLU A 99 1.32 -30.08 2.74
N LEU A 100 0.81 -29.26 1.81
CA LEU A 100 1.55 -28.82 0.63
C LEU A 100 2.79 -28.03 1.02
N MET A 101 2.65 -27.07 1.95
CA MET A 101 3.77 -26.26 2.43
C MET A 101 4.84 -27.09 3.11
N ASP A 102 4.48 -28.06 3.96
CA ASP A 102 5.44 -28.96 4.60
C ASP A 102 6.26 -29.76 3.56
N ASN A 103 5.59 -30.25 2.50
CA ASN A 103 6.26 -30.97 1.41
C ASN A 103 7.15 -30.05 0.57
N LEU A 104 6.67 -28.85 0.22
CA LEU A 104 7.43 -27.85 -0.53
C LEU A 104 8.72 -27.49 0.22
N ASN A 105 8.62 -27.12 1.50
CA ASN A 105 9.78 -26.77 2.30
C ASN A 105 10.76 -27.94 2.46
N LYS A 106 10.28 -29.17 2.61
CA LYS A 106 11.14 -30.37 2.59
C LYS A 106 11.86 -30.55 1.25
N ASN A 107 11.19 -30.25 0.14
CA ASN A 107 11.79 -30.31 -1.19
C ASN A 107 12.82 -29.19 -1.40
N GLU A 108 12.59 -27.99 -0.85
CA GLU A 108 13.57 -26.89 -0.86
C GLU A 108 14.87 -27.29 -0.17
N GLU A 109 14.80 -27.93 1.01
CA GLU A 109 15.98 -28.41 1.74
C GLU A 109 16.85 -29.38 0.90
N MET A 110 16.21 -30.25 0.11
CA MET A 110 16.89 -31.21 -0.76
C MET A 110 17.58 -30.56 -1.99
N HIS A 111 17.13 -29.37 -2.42
CA HIS A 111 17.62 -28.67 -3.61
C HIS A 111 18.42 -27.39 -3.26
N THR A 112 18.94 -27.31 -2.04
CA THR A 112 19.72 -26.18 -1.48
C THR A 112 21.00 -25.79 -2.23
N HIS A 113 21.48 -26.61 -3.16
CA HIS A 113 22.69 -26.34 -3.94
C HIS A 113 22.45 -25.47 -5.19
N GLU A 114 21.21 -25.03 -5.43
CA GLU A 114 20.82 -24.22 -6.59
C GLU A 114 20.96 -22.71 -6.33
N ALA A 115 21.22 -21.95 -7.40
CA ALA A 115 21.34 -20.50 -7.33
C ALA A 115 19.97 -19.78 -7.13
N GLU A 116 18.85 -20.43 -7.43
CA GLU A 116 17.50 -19.83 -7.33
C GLU A 116 16.58 -20.77 -6.54
N GLY A 117 15.92 -20.25 -5.50
CA GLY A 117 15.04 -21.03 -4.64
C GLY A 117 13.79 -20.26 -4.23
N CYS A 118 12.93 -20.94 -3.50
CA CYS A 118 11.67 -20.42 -3.01
C CYS A 118 11.60 -20.60 -1.49
N ASN A 119 10.87 -19.72 -0.82
CA ASN A 119 10.52 -19.86 0.58
C ASN A 119 9.00 -19.89 0.69
N TRP A 120 8.45 -20.81 1.49
CA TRP A 120 7.02 -21.07 1.59
C TRP A 120 6.55 -20.89 3.03
N VAL A 121 5.56 -20.01 3.24
CA VAL A 121 5.09 -19.64 4.58
C VAL A 121 3.55 -19.75 4.67
N PRO A 122 3.01 -19.98 5.89
CA PRO A 122 1.58 -20.13 6.07
C PRO A 122 0.89 -18.76 6.05
N GLU A 123 -0.29 -18.70 5.42
CA GLU A 123 -1.21 -17.57 5.50
C GLU A 123 -2.46 -17.89 6.32
N TYR A 124 -3.32 -16.89 6.57
CA TYR A 124 -4.49 -17.00 7.44
C TYR A 124 -5.43 -18.15 7.07
N GLY A 125 -5.72 -18.34 5.79
CA GLY A 125 -6.60 -19.41 5.31
C GLY A 125 -5.89 -20.77 5.32
N ALA A 126 -6.57 -21.83 5.76
CA ALA A 126 -6.07 -23.20 5.65
C ALA A 126 -5.98 -23.71 4.19
N TRP A 127 -6.43 -22.90 3.23
CA TRP A 127 -6.28 -23.10 1.79
C TRP A 127 -5.23 -22.18 1.14
N MET A 128 -4.54 -21.35 1.94
CA MET A 128 -3.61 -20.34 1.45
C MET A 128 -2.15 -20.68 1.77
N ILE A 129 -1.27 -20.40 0.80
CA ILE A 129 0.18 -20.45 0.97
C ILE A 129 0.75 -19.15 0.40
N GLU A 130 1.71 -18.55 1.10
CA GLU A 130 2.53 -17.45 0.59
C GLU A 130 3.90 -17.96 0.15
N ALA A 131 4.45 -17.37 -0.89
CA ALA A 131 5.76 -17.69 -1.41
C ALA A 131 6.60 -16.44 -1.71
N THR A 132 7.89 -16.50 -1.36
CA THR A 132 8.88 -15.46 -1.63
C THR A 132 10.08 -16.07 -2.38
N PRO A 133 10.93 -15.27 -3.06
CA PRO A 133 12.25 -15.76 -3.45
C PRO A 133 13.05 -16.16 -2.20
N SER A 134 13.87 -17.21 -2.28
CA SER A 134 14.69 -17.66 -1.15
C SER A 134 15.86 -16.74 -0.84
N ARG A 135 16.20 -15.82 -1.74
CA ARG A 135 17.20 -14.77 -1.56
C ARG A 135 16.64 -13.46 -2.10
N PRO A 136 16.91 -12.31 -1.47
CA PRO A 136 16.48 -11.04 -2.02
C PRO A 136 17.15 -10.80 -3.38
N TYR A 137 16.45 -10.08 -4.25
CA TYR A 137 17.02 -9.41 -5.39
C TYR A 137 17.92 -8.26 -4.93
N THR A 138 18.85 -7.85 -5.79
CA THR A 138 19.88 -6.86 -5.56
C THR A 138 19.66 -5.62 -6.43
N GLY A 139 20.56 -4.63 -6.33
CA GLY A 139 20.52 -3.40 -7.14
C GLY A 139 20.98 -3.53 -8.60
N TYR A 140 21.23 -4.74 -9.11
CA TYR A 140 21.71 -4.96 -10.48
C TYR A 140 20.56 -5.16 -11.48
N SER A 141 20.69 -4.61 -12.69
CA SER A 141 19.66 -4.69 -13.75
C SER A 141 19.27 -6.13 -14.09
N SER A 142 20.21 -7.08 -14.02
CA SER A 142 19.98 -8.51 -14.26
C SER A 142 18.92 -9.12 -13.33
N ASP A 143 18.75 -8.56 -12.13
CA ASP A 143 17.76 -9.06 -11.18
C ASP A 143 16.33 -8.66 -11.56
N LEU A 144 16.14 -7.63 -12.39
CA LEU A 144 14.83 -7.28 -12.98
C LEU A 144 14.29 -8.42 -13.87
N LEU A 145 15.19 -9.18 -14.52
CA LEU A 145 14.85 -10.37 -15.30
C LEU A 145 14.57 -11.60 -14.41
N ARG A 146 15.07 -11.61 -13.17
CA ARG A 146 14.90 -12.76 -12.25
C ARG A 146 13.53 -12.81 -11.61
N VAL A 147 12.82 -11.69 -11.47
CA VAL A 147 11.52 -11.60 -10.79
C VAL A 147 10.51 -12.60 -11.37
N GLU A 148 10.21 -12.49 -12.66
CA GLU A 148 9.25 -13.38 -13.32
C GLU A 148 9.76 -14.83 -13.34
N ARG A 149 11.07 -15.03 -13.58
CA ARG A 149 11.67 -16.37 -13.55
C ARG A 149 11.44 -17.05 -12.19
N ASN A 150 11.61 -16.32 -11.10
CA ASN A 150 11.39 -16.84 -9.75
C ASN A 150 9.90 -17.06 -9.46
N MET A 151 9.00 -16.15 -9.84
CA MET A 151 7.55 -16.35 -9.73
C MET A 151 7.08 -17.61 -10.49
N ARG A 152 7.58 -17.79 -11.72
CA ARG A 152 7.31 -19.00 -12.52
C ARG A 152 7.86 -20.25 -11.86
N LEU A 153 9.05 -20.18 -11.23
CA LEU A 153 9.63 -21.30 -10.48
C LEU A 153 8.75 -21.67 -9.27
N ARG A 154 8.29 -20.69 -8.48
CA ARG A 154 7.33 -20.89 -7.39
C ARG A 154 6.09 -21.62 -7.91
N ARG A 155 5.48 -21.12 -8.99
CA ARG A 155 4.32 -21.79 -9.59
C ARG A 155 4.62 -23.22 -10.04
N LYS A 156 5.76 -23.46 -10.71
CA LYS A 156 6.18 -24.82 -11.13
C LYS A 156 6.29 -25.77 -9.93
N ARG A 157 6.87 -25.32 -8.82
CA ARG A 157 7.02 -26.10 -7.59
C ARG A 157 5.68 -26.36 -6.92
N LEU A 158 4.80 -25.37 -6.82
CA LEU A 158 3.44 -25.57 -6.29
C LEU A 158 2.68 -26.65 -7.08
N LEU A 159 2.79 -26.64 -8.41
CA LEU A 159 2.16 -27.64 -9.28
C LEU A 159 2.63 -29.09 -9.02
N THR A 160 3.80 -29.32 -8.37
CA THR A 160 4.25 -30.68 -8.07
C THR A 160 3.49 -31.33 -6.92
N GLU A 161 2.87 -30.51 -6.05
CA GLU A 161 2.22 -30.98 -4.83
C GLU A 161 0.68 -30.97 -4.91
N LEU A 162 0.11 -30.42 -5.99
CA LEU A 162 -1.33 -30.44 -6.24
C LEU A 162 -1.78 -31.85 -6.67
N LYS A 163 -2.97 -32.25 -6.21
CA LYS A 163 -3.67 -33.43 -6.74
C LYS A 163 -4.21 -33.15 -8.15
N GLU A 164 -4.54 -34.22 -8.88
CA GLU A 164 -5.10 -34.11 -10.25
C GLU A 164 -6.36 -33.25 -10.32
N ASN A 165 -7.16 -33.23 -9.24
CA ASN A 165 -8.37 -32.43 -9.12
C ASN A 165 -8.17 -31.12 -8.34
N GLU A 166 -6.93 -30.66 -8.14
CA GLU A 166 -6.63 -29.39 -7.48
C GLU A 166 -6.03 -28.38 -8.45
N ILE A 167 -6.32 -27.09 -8.20
CA ILE A 167 -5.74 -25.95 -8.92
C ILE A 167 -5.30 -24.87 -7.95
N ALA A 168 -4.36 -24.03 -8.39
CA ALA A 168 -3.87 -22.88 -7.65
C ALA A 168 -3.72 -21.63 -8.54
N PRO A 169 -4.84 -21.07 -9.04
CA PRO A 169 -4.82 -19.81 -9.75
C PRO A 169 -4.42 -18.66 -8.81
N THR A 170 -3.68 -17.67 -9.32
CA THR A 170 -3.37 -16.44 -8.58
C THR A 170 -4.53 -15.47 -8.71
N VAL A 171 -5.49 -15.58 -7.80
CA VAL A 171 -6.68 -14.72 -7.74
C VAL A 171 -6.75 -14.04 -6.38
N ALA A 172 -7.26 -12.81 -6.34
CA ALA A 172 -7.34 -12.05 -5.10
C ALA A 172 -8.36 -12.63 -4.10
N VAL A 173 -9.42 -13.31 -4.56
CA VAL A 173 -10.47 -13.81 -3.67
C VAL A 173 -11.11 -15.09 -4.21
N PHE A 174 -11.55 -15.98 -3.30
CA PHE A 174 -12.42 -17.10 -3.65
C PHE A 174 -13.87 -16.61 -3.82
N PRO A 175 -14.50 -16.75 -5.01
CA PRO A 175 -15.80 -16.11 -5.28
C PRO A 175 -16.95 -16.54 -4.38
N LEU A 176 -16.93 -17.77 -3.86
CA LEU A 176 -18.06 -18.38 -3.14
C LEU A 176 -17.84 -18.51 -1.62
N LEU A 177 -16.78 -17.91 -1.07
CA LEU A 177 -16.53 -17.95 0.38
C LEU A 177 -17.77 -17.45 1.14
N GLY A 178 -18.32 -18.26 2.03
CA GLY A 178 -19.51 -17.94 2.83
C GLY A 178 -20.83 -17.79 2.05
N ALA A 179 -20.88 -18.19 0.77
CA ALA A 179 -22.09 -18.16 -0.06
C ALA A 179 -22.81 -19.50 -0.13
N LEU A 180 -22.07 -20.57 0.16
CA LEU A 180 -22.58 -21.93 0.13
C LEU A 180 -23.31 -22.18 1.46
N GLY A 181 -24.37 -22.99 1.47
CA GLY A 181 -25.07 -23.34 2.73
C GLY A 181 -24.21 -24.15 3.72
N ASN A 182 -22.93 -24.33 3.40
CA ASN A 182 -21.83 -24.83 4.21
C ASN A 182 -20.62 -23.88 4.04
N ASP A 183 -19.52 -24.14 4.73
CA ASP A 183 -18.33 -23.29 4.64
C ASP A 183 -17.60 -23.34 3.27
N GLY A 184 -18.05 -24.18 2.34
CA GLY A 184 -17.51 -24.25 0.98
C GLY A 184 -16.15 -24.93 0.86
N SER A 185 -15.73 -25.73 1.84
CA SER A 185 -14.40 -26.34 1.91
C SER A 185 -14.40 -27.86 1.75
N ILE A 186 -13.21 -28.42 1.50
CA ILE A 186 -12.92 -29.85 1.49
C ILE A 186 -11.69 -30.12 2.38
N PRO A 187 -11.82 -30.95 3.43
CA PRO A 187 -13.07 -31.52 3.95
C PRO A 187 -14.03 -30.43 4.45
N SER A 188 -15.34 -30.64 4.32
CA SER A 188 -16.33 -29.62 4.73
C SER A 188 -16.32 -29.41 6.24
N VAL A 189 -16.46 -28.15 6.65
CA VAL A 189 -16.53 -27.74 8.05
C VAL A 189 -17.93 -27.20 8.35
N GLN A 190 -18.37 -27.42 9.59
CA GLN A 190 -19.61 -26.84 10.09
C GLN A 190 -19.46 -25.31 10.22
N VAL A 191 -20.44 -24.58 9.69
CA VAL A 191 -20.53 -23.12 9.85
C VAL A 191 -20.64 -22.74 11.33
N GLY A 192 -19.97 -21.64 11.69
CA GLY A 192 -19.83 -21.16 13.06
C GLY A 192 -18.65 -21.79 13.79
N GLY A 193 -18.71 -21.73 15.11
CA GLY A 193 -17.65 -22.20 15.99
C GLY A 193 -17.25 -21.13 17.02
N PRO A 194 -16.49 -21.51 18.06
CA PRO A 194 -16.15 -20.63 19.17
C PRO A 194 -15.15 -19.51 18.82
N VAL A 195 -14.42 -19.61 17.70
CA VAL A 195 -13.42 -18.62 17.28
C VAL A 195 -14.10 -17.48 16.53
N THR A 196 -14.69 -17.75 15.38
CA THR A 196 -15.29 -16.74 14.50
C THR A 196 -16.71 -16.37 14.91
N GLU A 197 -17.50 -17.33 15.40
CA GLU A 197 -18.95 -17.22 15.60
C GLU A 197 -19.71 -16.75 14.33
N SER A 198 -19.12 -16.96 13.15
CA SER A 198 -19.68 -16.49 11.89
C SER A 198 -20.99 -17.19 11.52
N ASP A 199 -21.88 -16.44 10.87
CA ASP A 199 -23.12 -16.96 10.31
C ASP A 199 -22.90 -17.66 8.95
N TYR A 200 -21.71 -17.52 8.36
CA TYR A 200 -21.43 -17.93 6.97
C TYR A 200 -20.30 -18.95 6.84
N ILE A 201 -19.34 -18.97 7.76
CA ILE A 201 -18.15 -19.83 7.65
C ILE A 201 -17.81 -20.54 8.96
N GLY A 202 -17.11 -21.67 8.85
CA GLY A 202 -16.67 -22.49 9.99
C GLY A 202 -15.24 -22.18 10.43
N ASP A 203 -14.91 -22.42 11.70
CA ASP A 203 -13.56 -22.17 12.23
C ASP A 203 -12.45 -23.02 11.58
N GLY A 204 -12.80 -24.18 11.01
CA GLY A 204 -11.83 -25.09 10.38
C GLY A 204 -11.22 -24.56 9.08
N ILE A 205 -11.73 -23.45 8.54
CA ILE A 205 -11.11 -22.76 7.41
C ILE A 205 -9.85 -22.00 7.83
N ILE A 206 -9.68 -21.73 9.13
CA ILE A 206 -8.54 -20.99 9.66
C ILE A 206 -7.33 -21.92 9.64
N ASN A 207 -6.18 -21.40 9.21
CA ASN A 207 -4.93 -22.13 9.23
C ASN A 207 -4.66 -22.73 10.63
N PRO A 208 -4.21 -23.99 10.71
CA PRO A 208 -4.03 -24.69 11.97
C PRO A 208 -2.96 -24.09 12.88
N HIS A 209 -2.12 -23.16 12.40
CA HIS A 209 -1.19 -22.44 13.25
C HIS A 209 -1.97 -21.59 14.29
N PRO A 210 -1.70 -21.77 15.61
CA PRO A 210 -2.58 -21.29 16.67
C PRO A 210 -2.72 -19.75 16.73
N ARG A 211 -1.74 -19.02 16.19
CA ARG A 211 -1.79 -17.56 16.03
C ARG A 211 -3.07 -17.07 15.34
N PHE A 212 -3.49 -17.69 14.24
CA PHE A 212 -4.56 -17.17 13.40
C PHE A 212 -5.94 -17.30 14.06
N ALA A 213 -6.18 -18.43 14.73
CA ALA A 213 -7.39 -18.63 15.52
C ALA A 213 -7.43 -17.70 16.74
N ALA A 214 -6.30 -17.54 17.44
CA ALA A 214 -6.20 -16.60 18.56
C ALA A 214 -6.48 -15.15 18.12
N LEU A 215 -5.91 -14.73 16.99
CA LEU A 215 -6.11 -13.40 16.41
C LEU A 215 -7.59 -13.14 16.08
N SER A 216 -8.25 -14.09 15.40
CA SER A 216 -9.68 -13.99 15.05
C SER A 216 -10.56 -13.86 16.30
N ALA A 217 -10.34 -14.71 17.31
CA ALA A 217 -11.10 -14.69 18.55
C ALA A 217 -10.86 -13.39 19.35
N ASN A 218 -9.61 -12.93 19.42
CA ASN A 218 -9.24 -11.77 20.22
C ASN A 218 -9.74 -10.45 19.60
N ILE A 219 -9.74 -10.31 18.26
CA ILE A 219 -10.37 -9.17 17.58
C ILE A 219 -11.86 -9.08 17.94
N ARG A 220 -12.59 -10.18 17.79
CA ARG A 220 -14.03 -10.26 18.09
C ARG A 220 -14.32 -9.92 19.56
N LYS A 221 -13.56 -10.50 20.49
CA LYS A 221 -13.71 -10.25 21.94
C LYS A 221 -13.34 -8.82 22.33
N ARG A 222 -12.26 -8.26 21.78
CA ARG A 222 -11.85 -6.86 22.01
C ARG A 222 -12.93 -5.89 21.52
N ARG A 223 -13.43 -6.10 20.30
CA ARG A 223 -14.49 -5.31 19.66
C ARG A 223 -15.80 -5.37 20.45
N GLY A 224 -16.06 -6.50 21.12
CA GLY A 224 -17.30 -6.79 21.84
C GLY A 224 -18.38 -7.44 20.96
N GLY A 225 -18.01 -7.91 19.77
CA GLY A 225 -18.91 -8.49 18.78
C GLY A 225 -18.15 -8.86 17.50
N LYS A 226 -18.86 -9.47 16.55
CA LYS A 226 -18.30 -9.81 15.23
C LYS A 226 -17.84 -8.55 14.49
N VAL A 227 -16.89 -8.74 13.59
CA VAL A 227 -16.62 -7.73 12.56
C VAL A 227 -17.85 -7.60 11.66
N ASP A 228 -18.07 -6.43 11.08
CA ASP A 228 -19.23 -6.12 10.25
C ASP A 228 -18.69 -5.51 8.97
N ILE A 229 -18.71 -6.29 7.89
CA ILE A 229 -18.13 -5.93 6.59
C ILE A 229 -19.28 -5.74 5.61
N ARG A 230 -19.37 -4.55 5.01
CA ARG A 230 -20.50 -4.17 4.15
C ARG A 230 -20.02 -3.52 2.86
N VAL A 231 -20.05 -4.31 1.80
CA VAL A 231 -19.60 -3.88 0.48
C VAL A 231 -20.82 -3.57 -0.40
N PRO A 232 -20.86 -2.44 -1.13
CA PRO A 232 -21.97 -2.14 -2.03
C PRO A 232 -22.20 -3.26 -3.05
N LEU A 233 -23.45 -3.69 -3.18
CA LEU A 233 -23.86 -4.72 -4.13
C LEU A 233 -23.96 -4.14 -5.54
N PHE A 234 -23.41 -4.84 -6.53
CA PHE A 234 -23.53 -4.44 -7.94
C PHE A 234 -25.00 -4.40 -8.38
N HIS A 235 -25.42 -3.29 -8.99
CA HIS A 235 -26.74 -3.12 -9.57
C HIS A 235 -26.73 -3.58 -11.04
N ASP A 236 -27.19 -4.80 -11.30
CA ASP A 236 -27.50 -5.28 -12.65
C ASP A 236 -29.03 -5.24 -12.87
N THR A 237 -29.47 -5.50 -14.10
CA THR A 237 -30.85 -5.28 -14.57
C THR A 237 -31.93 -6.03 -13.80
N LYS A 238 -31.59 -7.14 -13.13
CA LYS A 238 -32.52 -8.00 -12.37
C LYS A 238 -32.01 -8.28 -10.96
N THR A 239 -31.20 -7.39 -10.38
CA THR A 239 -30.72 -7.55 -9.00
C THR A 239 -31.89 -7.29 -8.03
N PRO A 240 -32.42 -8.32 -7.35
CA PRO A 240 -33.70 -8.23 -6.64
C PRO A 240 -33.69 -7.25 -5.47
N GLU A 241 -32.54 -7.03 -4.82
CA GLU A 241 -32.39 -6.10 -3.70
C GLU A 241 -32.66 -4.64 -4.10
N TYR A 242 -32.62 -4.32 -5.40
CA TYR A 242 -32.92 -2.99 -5.91
C TYR A 242 -34.41 -2.79 -6.29
N GLU A 243 -35.20 -3.85 -6.41
CA GLU A 243 -36.62 -3.76 -6.82
C GLU A 243 -37.46 -2.92 -5.85
N GLN A 244 -37.13 -2.96 -4.55
CA GLN A 244 -37.85 -2.25 -3.49
C GLN A 244 -37.41 -0.78 -3.34
N LEU A 245 -36.33 -0.34 -4.01
CA LEU A 245 -35.79 1.02 -3.91
C LEU A 245 -36.50 2.04 -4.83
N THR A 246 -37.53 1.63 -5.56
CA THR A 246 -38.28 2.44 -6.55
C THR A 246 -38.99 3.69 -5.99
N SER A 247 -39.05 3.88 -4.66
CA SER A 247 -39.60 5.07 -4.00
C SER A 247 -38.59 6.19 -3.71
N PHE A 248 -37.29 5.94 -3.91
CA PHE A 248 -36.27 6.99 -3.91
C PHE A 248 -36.10 7.50 -5.34
N THR A 249 -36.69 8.66 -5.63
CA THR A 249 -36.79 9.22 -6.99
C THR A 249 -35.44 9.25 -7.71
N SER A 250 -35.42 8.69 -8.92
CA SER A 250 -34.40 8.85 -9.93
C SER A 250 -34.37 10.29 -10.48
N SER A 251 -33.90 11.24 -9.67
CA SER A 251 -33.23 12.43 -10.18
C SER A 251 -31.86 12.00 -10.72
N PRO A 252 -31.25 12.69 -11.72
CA PRO A 252 -29.97 12.27 -12.30
C PRO A 252 -28.99 12.02 -11.16
N SER A 253 -28.49 10.79 -11.05
CA SER A 253 -27.59 10.37 -9.98
C SER A 253 -26.51 11.43 -9.78
N CYS A 254 -26.21 11.76 -8.53
CA CYS A 254 -25.16 12.73 -8.16
C CYS A 254 -23.82 12.48 -8.89
N CYS A 255 -23.58 11.23 -9.29
CA CYS A 255 -22.60 10.81 -10.28
C CYS A 255 -23.33 10.57 -11.59
N ALA A 256 -23.02 11.26 -12.68
CA ALA A 256 -23.63 11.03 -14.00
C ALA A 256 -23.48 9.57 -14.54
N ASP A 257 -22.69 8.72 -13.87
CA ASP A 257 -22.46 7.29 -14.12
C ASP A 257 -22.36 6.54 -12.76
N ASP A 258 -23.15 5.47 -12.60
CA ASP A 258 -23.15 4.56 -11.44
C ASP A 258 -21.78 3.88 -11.22
N SER A 259 -20.84 3.94 -12.18
CA SER A 259 -19.50 3.35 -12.00
C SER A 259 -18.57 4.14 -11.07
N MET A 260 -18.93 5.37 -10.69
CA MET A 260 -18.06 6.29 -9.93
C MET A 260 -18.58 6.54 -8.52
N LEU A 261 -19.17 5.51 -7.91
CA LEU A 261 -19.59 5.53 -6.51
C LEU A 261 -18.37 5.41 -5.60
N LEU A 262 -18.36 6.23 -4.55
CA LEU A 262 -17.34 6.21 -3.52
C LEU A 262 -17.85 5.35 -2.37
N TRP A 263 -17.42 4.08 -2.32
CA TRP A 263 -17.61 3.27 -1.11
C TRP A 263 -16.79 3.88 0.02
N ARG A 264 -17.41 4.12 1.18
CA ARG A 264 -16.73 4.61 2.38
C ARG A 264 -16.68 3.51 3.43
N PHE A 265 -15.75 2.58 3.25
CA PHE A 265 -15.52 1.50 4.21
C PHE A 265 -15.15 2.09 5.59
N GLY A 266 -15.52 1.38 6.66
CA GLY A 266 -15.40 1.85 8.04
C GLY A 266 -16.62 2.63 8.55
N MET A 267 -17.59 2.96 7.69
CA MET A 267 -18.87 3.59 8.03
C MET A 267 -20.07 2.61 8.01
N GLY A 268 -19.80 1.30 7.97
CA GLY A 268 -20.83 0.25 7.94
C GLY A 268 -21.85 0.35 9.08
N ASP A 269 -21.39 0.59 10.32
CA ASP A 269 -22.26 0.75 11.49
C ASP A 269 -23.20 1.96 11.37
N ALA A 270 -22.73 3.08 10.82
CA ALA A 270 -23.55 4.26 10.59
C ALA A 270 -24.70 3.96 9.63
N SER A 271 -24.38 3.21 8.57
CA SER A 271 -25.36 2.74 7.59
C SER A 271 -26.35 1.78 8.23
N ARG A 272 -25.88 0.88 9.09
CA ARG A 272 -26.71 -0.08 9.82
C ARG A 272 -27.70 0.59 10.75
N GLU A 273 -27.25 1.58 11.53
CA GLU A 273 -28.10 2.32 12.47
C GLU A 273 -29.19 3.12 11.74
N LYS A 274 -28.86 3.71 10.59
CA LYS A 274 -29.79 4.58 9.82
C LYS A 274 -30.71 3.80 8.88
N TYR A 275 -30.25 2.71 8.27
CA TYR A 275 -30.94 2.01 7.17
C TYR A 275 -31.07 0.49 7.35
N GLY A 276 -30.59 -0.07 8.47
CA GLY A 276 -30.72 -1.51 8.76
C GLY A 276 -29.60 -2.38 8.18
N ASN A 277 -29.78 -3.70 8.24
CA ASN A 277 -28.69 -4.65 7.97
C ASN A 277 -28.34 -4.82 6.49
N ASP A 278 -29.24 -4.44 5.60
CA ASP A 278 -29.14 -4.82 4.19
C ASP A 278 -28.54 -3.72 3.31
N PHE A 279 -28.17 -2.57 3.91
CA PHE A 279 -27.79 -1.38 3.16
C PHE A 279 -26.47 -0.74 3.66
N VAL A 280 -25.82 -0.02 2.74
CA VAL A 280 -24.60 0.76 2.95
C VAL A 280 -24.74 2.15 2.32
N ILE A 281 -24.18 3.16 2.97
CA ILE A 281 -24.11 4.53 2.44
C ILE A 281 -22.96 4.64 1.44
N VAL A 282 -23.23 5.22 0.28
CA VAL A 282 -22.25 5.49 -0.78
C VAL A 282 -22.17 6.98 -1.07
N GLY A 283 -20.97 7.50 -1.35
CA GLY A 283 -20.74 8.87 -1.75
C GLY A 283 -20.58 9.03 -3.26
N CYS A 284 -20.48 10.29 -3.70
CA CYS A 284 -20.30 10.65 -5.11
C CYS A 284 -18.90 11.25 -5.31
N THR A 285 -18.19 10.86 -6.38
CA THR A 285 -16.82 11.33 -6.68
C THR A 285 -16.70 12.84 -6.88
N GLY A 286 -17.77 13.50 -7.32
CA GLY A 286 -17.84 14.97 -7.51
C GLY A 286 -18.46 15.76 -6.34
N SER A 287 -18.84 15.12 -5.23
CA SER A 287 -19.55 15.81 -4.15
C SER A 287 -18.63 16.38 -3.07
N LYS A 288 -19.08 17.52 -2.51
CA LYS A 288 -18.57 18.21 -1.32
C LYS A 288 -18.30 17.21 -0.19
N VAL A 289 -17.37 17.51 0.72
CA VAL A 289 -17.06 16.68 1.91
C VAL A 289 -18.35 16.30 2.64
N PHE A 290 -18.43 15.15 3.31
CA PHE A 290 -19.66 14.74 4.03
C PHE A 290 -19.31 14.48 5.50
N ASN A 291 -20.24 14.72 6.44
CA ASN A 291 -20.06 14.47 7.88
C ASN A 291 -20.02 12.96 8.20
N GLU A 292 -19.84 12.61 9.48
CA GLU A 292 -19.88 11.23 9.97
C GLU A 292 -21.29 10.60 9.89
N GLU A 293 -22.33 11.39 9.64
CA GLU A 293 -23.70 10.94 9.40
C GLU A 293 -24.01 10.66 7.91
N GLY A 294 -23.06 10.96 7.01
CA GLY A 294 -23.18 10.74 5.56
C GLY A 294 -23.87 11.86 4.80
N ASP A 295 -24.07 13.03 5.41
CA ASP A 295 -24.71 14.21 4.83
C ASP A 295 -23.67 15.15 4.20
N PRO A 296 -23.98 15.82 3.07
CA PRO A 296 -23.04 16.70 2.39
C PRO A 296 -22.78 17.96 3.22
N VAL A 297 -21.50 18.25 3.38
CA VAL A 297 -20.92 19.31 4.18
C VAL A 297 -20.04 20.20 3.31
N THR A 298 -20.34 21.50 3.30
CA THR A 298 -19.44 22.47 2.69
C THR A 298 -18.36 22.84 3.70
N LEU A 299 -17.14 22.35 3.49
CA LEU A 299 -16.00 22.79 4.29
C LEU A 299 -15.70 24.27 4.00
N GLN A 300 -15.44 25.01 5.07
CA GLN A 300 -15.10 26.42 5.05
C GLN A 300 -13.77 26.62 5.77
N LYS A 301 -12.99 27.61 5.32
CA LYS A 301 -11.78 28.06 6.00
C LYS A 301 -12.19 29.06 7.09
N TRP A 302 -11.61 28.92 8.27
CA TRP A 302 -11.90 29.73 9.46
C TRP A 302 -10.59 30.25 10.04
N LEU A 303 -10.48 31.56 10.20
CA LEU A 303 -9.37 32.19 10.90
C LEU A 303 -9.68 32.18 12.38
N VAL A 304 -8.77 31.60 13.16
CA VAL A 304 -8.80 31.68 14.61
C VAL A 304 -8.29 33.07 15.00
N ASN A 305 -9.20 33.99 15.36
CA ASN A 305 -8.84 35.32 15.85
C ASN A 305 -9.65 35.71 17.09
N VAL A 306 -8.97 35.84 18.22
CA VAL A 306 -9.51 36.05 19.55
C VAL A 306 -9.02 37.42 20.06
N GLU A 307 -9.87 38.43 19.93
CA GLU A 307 -9.61 39.77 20.47
C GLU A 307 -10.34 39.95 21.80
N CYS A 308 -9.74 39.53 22.91
CA CYS A 308 -10.31 39.81 24.23
C CYS A 308 -9.26 39.98 25.34
N GLU A 309 -9.50 40.94 26.22
CA GLU A 309 -8.58 41.34 27.28
C GLU A 309 -8.78 40.42 28.52
N GLY A 310 -7.77 39.66 28.91
CA GLY A 310 -7.81 38.80 30.11
C GLY A 310 -8.48 37.43 29.95
N CYS A 311 -8.90 37.06 28.75
CA CYS A 311 -9.44 35.72 28.47
C CYS A 311 -8.44 34.60 28.77
N ARG A 312 -8.94 33.49 29.30
CA ARG A 312 -8.16 32.28 29.58
C ARG A 312 -8.65 31.13 28.69
N GLY A 313 -7.89 30.85 27.62
CA GLY A 313 -8.05 29.64 26.81
C GLY A 313 -9.33 29.58 25.97
N LEU A 314 -9.19 29.24 24.67
CA LEU A 314 -10.20 28.36 24.08
C LEU A 314 -9.91 26.94 24.58
N TYR A 315 -10.93 26.09 24.67
CA TYR A 315 -10.78 24.66 25.00
C TYR A 315 -11.31 23.79 23.85
N TYR A 316 -10.54 22.80 23.39
CA TYR A 316 -10.94 21.87 22.36
C TYR A 316 -12.05 21.07 22.99
N ARG A 317 -13.14 20.91 22.23
CA ARG A 317 -14.23 20.10 22.70
C ARG A 317 -14.37 18.87 21.82
N SER A 318 -14.49 17.71 22.47
CA SER A 318 -14.83 16.45 21.78
C SER A 318 -16.28 16.46 21.31
N ALA A 319 -17.11 17.28 21.95
CA ALA A 319 -18.48 17.62 21.59
C ALA A 319 -18.85 18.96 22.25
N PRO A 320 -19.88 19.71 21.80
CA PRO A 320 -20.32 20.93 22.45
C PRO A 320 -20.51 20.74 23.98
N GLY A 321 -19.70 21.44 24.78
CA GLY A 321 -19.75 21.37 26.25
C GLY A 321 -18.79 20.38 26.92
N VAL A 322 -18.07 19.54 26.16
CA VAL A 322 -17.14 18.53 26.72
C VAL A 322 -15.69 18.96 26.49
N ILE A 323 -15.01 19.39 27.55
CA ILE A 323 -13.61 19.85 27.50
C ILE A 323 -12.65 18.65 27.53
N VAL A 324 -11.64 18.64 26.66
CA VAL A 324 -10.55 17.65 26.66
C VAL A 324 -9.22 18.34 26.92
N ALA A 325 -8.31 17.68 27.65
CA ALA A 325 -6.96 18.19 27.90
C ALA A 325 -5.97 17.61 26.85
N ASP A 326 -5.37 18.50 26.05
CA ASP A 326 -4.31 18.31 25.02
C ASP A 326 -4.66 17.54 23.72
N ALA A 327 -4.00 17.72 22.55
CA ALA A 327 -2.77 18.44 22.12
C ALA A 327 -2.96 19.17 20.76
N ASP A 328 -2.08 20.12 20.42
CA ASP A 328 -2.00 20.97 19.21
C ASP A 328 -3.20 21.88 18.89
N TRP A 329 -3.24 23.00 19.62
CA TRP A 329 -4.15 24.12 19.42
C TRP A 329 -3.94 24.89 18.12
N PRO A 330 -5.01 25.33 17.42
CA PRO A 330 -4.87 26.37 16.44
C PRO A 330 -4.61 27.68 17.21
N ARG A 331 -3.50 28.33 16.87
CA ARG A 331 -3.03 29.56 17.49
C ARG A 331 -3.84 30.74 16.94
N ASN A 332 -3.82 31.85 17.67
CA ASN A 332 -4.37 33.10 17.17
C ASN A 332 -3.65 33.49 15.88
N GLY A 333 -4.36 33.55 14.75
CA GLY A 333 -3.83 33.74 13.40
C GLY A 333 -3.89 32.49 12.50
N ASP A 334 -4.14 31.30 13.06
CA ASP A 334 -4.20 30.06 12.28
C ASP A 334 -5.51 29.97 11.47
N VAL A 335 -5.41 29.40 10.27
CA VAL A 335 -6.57 29.08 9.44
C VAL A 335 -6.89 27.60 9.56
N VAL A 336 -8.05 27.27 10.14
CA VAL A 336 -8.56 25.91 10.30
C VAL A 336 -9.66 25.61 9.29
N VAL A 337 -9.79 24.35 8.89
CA VAL A 337 -10.80 23.92 7.92
C VAL A 337 -11.85 23.08 8.64
N GLY A 338 -13.11 23.48 8.49
CA GLY A 338 -14.23 22.83 9.16
C GLY A 338 -15.57 23.29 8.63
N SER A 339 -16.64 22.74 9.18
CA SER A 339 -18.00 23.03 8.77
C SER A 339 -18.87 23.42 9.96
N GLU A 340 -19.76 24.39 9.76
CA GLU A 340 -20.81 24.64 10.74
C GLU A 340 -21.71 23.41 10.88
N ILE A 341 -22.24 23.22 12.09
CA ILE A 341 -23.14 22.11 12.40
C ILE A 341 -24.56 22.67 12.46
N PRO A 342 -25.48 22.23 11.57
CA PRO A 342 -26.85 22.72 11.55
C PRO A 342 -27.57 22.55 12.90
N ASP A 343 -27.35 21.42 13.56
CA ASP A 343 -27.99 21.07 14.84
C ASP A 343 -27.37 21.77 16.06
N VAL A 344 -26.21 22.41 15.90
CA VAL A 344 -25.52 23.14 16.98
C VAL A 344 -25.04 24.52 16.47
N PRO A 345 -25.97 25.48 16.32
CA PRO A 345 -25.64 26.81 15.83
C PRO A 345 -24.57 27.49 16.70
N GLY A 346 -23.57 28.09 16.06
CA GLY A 346 -22.46 28.75 16.77
C GLY A 346 -21.23 27.86 16.99
N TRP A 347 -21.19 26.65 16.42
CA TRP A 347 -20.05 25.74 16.48
C TRP A 347 -19.62 25.28 15.08
N ILE A 348 -18.32 25.02 14.92
CA ILE A 348 -17.77 24.32 13.76
C ILE A 348 -17.18 22.98 14.16
N ARG A 349 -17.34 22.01 13.27
CA ARG A 349 -16.63 20.73 13.29
C ARG A 349 -15.45 20.83 12.33
N LEU A 350 -14.25 20.71 12.87
CA LEU A 350 -13.03 20.66 12.07
C LEU A 350 -12.93 19.34 11.31
N GLN A 351 -12.18 19.33 10.20
CA GLN A 351 -11.87 18.10 9.46
C GLN A 351 -11.24 17.04 10.35
N ASN A 352 -10.51 17.46 11.38
CA ASN A 352 -9.86 16.57 12.33
C ASN A 352 -10.82 16.00 13.41
N GLY A 353 -12.14 16.23 13.28
CA GLY A 353 -13.17 15.68 14.15
C GLY A 353 -13.45 16.48 15.42
N TYR A 354 -12.63 17.50 15.73
CA TYR A 354 -12.79 18.35 16.91
C TYR A 354 -13.79 19.48 16.69
N TYR A 355 -14.35 19.99 17.78
CA TYR A 355 -15.34 21.05 17.78
C TYR A 355 -14.72 22.35 18.30
N LEU A 356 -14.93 23.44 17.56
CA LEU A 356 -14.56 24.78 17.99
C LEU A 356 -15.79 25.70 18.01
N PRO A 357 -15.98 26.48 19.08
CA PRO A 357 -17.04 27.48 19.12
C PRO A 357 -16.68 28.66 18.22
N ILE A 358 -17.67 29.18 17.49
CA ILE A 358 -17.52 30.39 16.67
C ILE A 358 -17.40 31.63 17.58
N SER A 359 -18.10 31.64 18.71
CA SER A 359 -18.08 32.72 19.70
C SER A 359 -18.16 32.19 21.14
N SER A 360 -17.87 33.03 22.12
CA SER A 360 -18.05 32.73 23.55
C SER A 360 -19.49 32.33 23.87
N ASP A 361 -19.67 31.58 24.97
CA ASP A 361 -20.98 31.12 25.43
C ASP A 361 -21.96 32.30 25.73
N ASP A 362 -21.43 33.51 25.99
CA ASP A 362 -22.21 34.74 26.16
C ASP A 362 -22.34 35.59 24.87
N GLY A 363 -21.81 35.11 23.74
CA GLY A 363 -21.88 35.74 22.42
C GLY A 363 -21.05 37.02 22.24
N LYS A 364 -20.27 37.43 23.25
CA LYS A 364 -19.56 38.72 23.23
C LYS A 364 -18.21 38.69 22.51
N ILE A 365 -17.59 37.51 22.42
CA ILE A 365 -16.25 37.35 21.83
C ILE A 365 -16.37 36.38 20.67
N ALA A 366 -16.02 36.80 19.46
CA ALA A 366 -15.88 35.89 18.32
C ALA A 366 -14.49 35.27 18.32
N PHE A 367 -14.42 33.95 18.22
CA PHE A 367 -13.18 33.17 18.17
C PHE A 367 -12.78 32.79 16.75
N LEU A 368 -13.77 32.56 15.89
CA LEU A 368 -13.57 32.09 14.53
C LEU A 368 -14.24 33.03 13.54
N HIS A 369 -13.49 33.40 12.51
CA HIS A 369 -13.94 34.31 11.46
C HIS A 369 -13.89 33.58 10.13
N LYS A 370 -14.97 33.60 9.37
CA LYS A 370 -14.98 32.99 8.03
C LYS A 370 -13.99 33.70 7.13
N VAL A 371 -13.22 32.91 6.40
CA VAL A 371 -12.20 33.41 5.49
C VAL A 371 -12.68 33.16 4.06
N PRO A 372 -12.73 34.18 3.20
CA PRO A 372 -12.92 33.99 1.76
C PRO A 372 -11.84 33.06 1.22
N ALA A 373 -12.20 32.18 0.27
CA ALA A 373 -11.30 31.16 -0.29
C ALA A 373 -9.94 31.71 -0.78
N GLU A 374 -9.89 33.00 -1.12
CA GLU A 374 -8.75 33.74 -1.70
C GLU A 374 -7.76 34.30 -0.66
N THR A 375 -8.00 34.15 0.65
CA THR A 375 -7.13 34.78 1.67
C THR A 375 -5.88 33.93 1.92
N HIS A 376 -4.72 34.46 1.53
CA HIS A 376 -3.41 33.82 1.72
C HIS A 376 -2.93 33.88 3.17
N ALA A 377 -2.56 32.74 3.75
CA ALA A 377 -1.89 32.66 5.04
C ALA A 377 -0.44 33.16 4.92
N ARG A 378 -0.08 34.26 5.58
CA ARG A 378 1.32 34.66 5.80
C ARG A 378 1.72 34.28 7.22
N ASN A 379 2.25 33.07 7.40
CA ASN A 379 2.82 32.64 8.67
C ASN A 379 4.24 33.20 8.84
N LYS A 380 4.36 34.42 9.38
CA LYS A 380 5.63 34.85 9.98
C LYS A 380 5.80 34.15 11.33
N GLN A 381 6.69 33.17 11.39
CA GLN A 381 7.03 32.43 12.61
C GLN A 381 7.69 33.36 13.64
N SER A 382 7.18 33.40 14.87
CA SER A 382 7.98 33.85 16.02
C SER A 382 8.62 32.63 16.69
N GLU A 383 9.92 32.71 16.89
CA GLU A 383 10.74 31.73 17.59
C GLU A 383 10.25 31.54 19.03
N THR A 384 9.90 30.29 19.41
CA THR A 384 10.23 29.68 20.72
C THR A 384 9.68 28.24 20.76
N LEU A 385 10.57 27.31 21.08
CA LEU A 385 10.35 25.88 21.25
C LEU A 385 9.83 25.57 22.66
N GLY A 386 9.01 24.52 22.79
CA GLY A 386 8.67 23.87 24.07
C GLY A 386 7.33 24.31 24.66
N SER A 387 6.38 23.39 24.79
CA SER A 387 5.18 23.64 25.60
C SER A 387 5.40 23.17 27.03
N GLU A 388 5.72 24.13 27.90
CA GLU A 388 5.14 24.23 29.24
C GLU A 388 4.25 25.47 29.21
N THR A 389 2.99 25.30 28.78
CA THR A 389 1.96 26.34 28.55
C THR A 389 2.25 27.76 29.09
N PRO A 390 2.60 28.74 28.22
CA PRO A 390 2.49 30.17 28.54
C PRO A 390 1.37 30.89 27.76
N LYS A 391 0.82 31.92 28.41
CA LYS A 391 -0.49 32.57 28.19
C LYS A 391 -0.61 33.39 26.89
N PHE A 392 -1.86 33.54 26.44
CA PHE A 392 -2.32 34.64 25.59
C PHE A 392 -1.85 35.99 26.17
N ILE A 393 -0.84 36.61 25.55
CA ILE A 393 -0.45 37.98 25.84
C ILE A 393 -0.59 38.80 24.55
N ARG A 394 -1.30 39.92 24.70
CA ARG A 394 -1.52 40.94 23.69
C ARG A 394 -0.18 41.43 23.12
N GLN A 395 0.15 41.08 21.87
CA GLN A 395 1.13 41.87 21.12
C GLN A 395 0.45 43.17 20.69
N ARG A 396 0.87 44.28 21.29
CA ARG A 396 0.51 45.61 20.82
C ARG A 396 1.24 45.86 19.50
N GLY A 397 0.50 45.88 18.40
CA GLY A 397 0.89 46.63 17.21
C GLY A 397 1.25 45.84 15.97
N ASP A 398 0.41 44.90 15.54
CA ASP A 398 0.26 44.63 14.10
C ASP A 398 -1.21 44.82 13.74
N SER A 399 -1.50 45.91 13.02
CA SER A 399 -2.81 46.12 12.43
C SER A 399 -3.03 45.09 11.32
N LEU A 400 -4.16 44.40 11.36
CA LEU A 400 -4.73 43.65 10.23
C LEU A 400 -4.43 44.39 8.92
N SER A 401 -3.92 43.68 7.90
CA SER A 401 -3.65 44.29 6.60
C SER A 401 -4.93 44.99 6.12
N SER A 402 -4.78 46.17 5.53
CA SER A 402 -5.91 46.98 5.04
C SER A 402 -6.82 46.22 4.09
N GLU A 403 -6.28 45.21 3.40
CA GLU A 403 -6.99 44.28 2.52
C GLU A 403 -7.93 43.33 3.29
N LEU A 404 -7.49 42.78 4.43
CA LEU A 404 -8.31 41.86 5.24
C LEU A 404 -9.46 42.59 5.95
N LYS A 405 -9.22 43.85 6.33
CA LYS A 405 -10.24 44.71 6.95
C LYS A 405 -11.34 45.08 5.94
N GLN A 406 -10.97 45.39 4.70
CA GLN A 406 -11.94 45.62 3.62
C GLN A 406 -12.77 44.36 3.27
N ALA A 407 -12.18 43.16 3.33
CA ALA A 407 -12.91 41.92 3.08
C ALA A 407 -13.95 41.62 4.18
N LEU A 408 -13.61 41.88 5.45
CA LEU A 408 -14.50 41.72 6.60
C LEU A 408 -15.68 42.70 6.59
N ASP A 409 -15.42 43.97 6.26
CA ASP A 409 -16.47 45.01 6.19
C ASP A 409 -17.47 44.75 5.04
N LYS A 410 -17.03 44.12 3.95
CA LYS A 410 -17.90 43.75 2.81
C LYS A 410 -18.85 42.58 3.15
N LEU A 411 -18.40 41.64 3.98
CA LEU A 411 -19.18 40.48 4.44
C LEU A 411 -20.24 40.82 5.50
N ALA A 412 -20.03 41.90 6.27
CA ALA A 412 -20.98 42.36 7.27
C ALA A 412 -22.27 42.94 6.66
N LEU A 413 -22.23 43.34 5.37
CA LEU A 413 -23.37 43.96 4.67
C LEU A 413 -24.30 42.97 3.96
N GLU A 414 -23.88 41.72 3.75
CA GLU A 414 -24.64 40.72 2.96
C GLU A 414 -25.47 39.74 3.82
N ARG A 415 -25.47 39.89 5.16
CA ARG A 415 -26.32 39.10 6.06
C ARG A 415 -27.72 39.68 6.20
N SER A 416 -28.51 39.65 5.12
CA SER A 416 -29.96 39.60 5.26
C SER A 416 -30.59 38.83 4.11
N VAL A 417 -31.30 37.76 4.50
CA VAL A 417 -32.24 36.94 3.71
C VAL A 417 -31.62 35.77 2.93
N ALA A 418 -31.67 34.58 3.56
CA ALA A 418 -32.06 33.34 2.89
C ALA A 418 -32.47 32.30 3.95
N SER A 419 -33.78 32.07 4.10
CA SER A 419 -34.34 30.89 4.77
C SER A 419 -34.19 29.69 3.85
N VAL A 420 -33.59 28.61 4.34
CA VAL A 420 -33.50 27.33 3.61
C VAL A 420 -34.60 26.41 4.10
N ASP A 421 -35.44 26.01 3.16
CA ASP A 421 -36.53 25.04 3.28
C ASP A 421 -35.95 23.62 3.36
N ASP A 422 -36.42 22.83 4.32
CA ASP A 422 -35.89 21.52 4.70
C ASP A 422 -36.61 20.42 3.90
N GLY A 423 -35.88 19.81 2.97
CA GLY A 423 -36.34 18.69 2.17
C GLY A 423 -35.17 17.79 1.78
N ALA A 424 -34.55 17.13 2.76
CA ALA A 424 -33.44 16.20 2.54
C ALA A 424 -33.94 14.94 1.79
N GLN A 425 -33.87 14.97 0.46
CA GLN A 425 -34.08 13.79 -0.39
C GLN A 425 -32.87 12.84 -0.28
N VAL A 426 -33.16 11.56 0.00
CA VAL A 426 -32.19 10.50 0.30
C VAL A 426 -31.66 9.88 -1.00
N PHE A 427 -30.43 10.22 -1.40
CA PHE A 427 -29.85 9.82 -2.71
C PHE A 427 -28.64 8.86 -2.63
N ASN A 428 -28.23 8.42 -1.42
CA ASN A 428 -26.87 7.89 -1.17
C ASN A 428 -26.82 6.48 -0.53
N VAL A 429 -27.79 5.60 -0.79
CA VAL A 429 -27.87 4.26 -0.15
C VAL A 429 -27.91 3.15 -1.19
N ARG A 430 -27.18 2.05 -0.95
CA ARG A 430 -27.12 0.85 -1.81
C ARG A 430 -27.32 -0.40 -0.97
N PRO A 431 -27.94 -1.47 -1.49
CA PRO A 431 -27.89 -2.80 -0.88
C PRO A 431 -26.43 -3.24 -0.68
N ALA A 432 -26.18 -4.03 0.35
CA ALA A 432 -24.83 -4.44 0.75
C ALA A 432 -24.64 -5.96 0.71
N ILE A 433 -23.46 -6.40 0.29
CA ILE A 433 -22.92 -7.74 0.53
C ILE A 433 -22.38 -7.75 1.96
N HIS A 434 -23.09 -8.45 2.85
CA HIS A 434 -22.70 -8.58 4.26
C HIS A 434 -21.81 -9.81 4.51
N MET A 435 -20.73 -9.58 5.23
CA MET A 435 -19.73 -10.57 5.67
C MET A 435 -19.34 -10.26 7.12
N ASP A 436 -19.02 -11.27 7.93
CA ASP A 436 -18.97 -11.11 9.40
C ASP A 436 -17.77 -11.78 10.08
N ALA A 437 -16.72 -12.09 9.32
CA ALA A 437 -15.56 -12.82 9.82
C ALA A 437 -14.26 -12.38 9.15
N MET A 438 -13.16 -12.55 9.88
CA MET A 438 -11.80 -12.18 9.44
C MET A 438 -11.39 -12.86 8.13
N ALA A 439 -11.85 -14.10 7.88
CA ALA A 439 -11.54 -14.85 6.68
C ALA A 439 -12.01 -14.20 5.38
N PHE A 440 -13.03 -13.34 5.42
CA PHE A 440 -13.49 -12.65 4.20
C PHE A 440 -12.48 -11.62 3.68
N GLY A 441 -11.62 -11.08 4.54
CA GLY A 441 -10.55 -10.17 4.14
C GLY A 441 -9.18 -10.83 4.18
N MET A 442 -8.76 -11.38 5.32
CA MET A 442 -7.46 -12.06 5.45
C MET A 442 -7.40 -13.40 4.67
N GLY A 443 -8.53 -13.88 4.15
CA GLY A 443 -8.58 -14.96 3.16
C GLY A 443 -8.41 -14.51 1.70
N CYS A 444 -8.15 -13.21 1.47
CA CYS A 444 -7.81 -12.65 0.16
C CYS A 444 -6.29 -12.72 -0.07
N CYS A 445 -5.88 -12.84 -1.33
CA CYS A 445 -4.49 -12.86 -1.76
C CYS A 445 -3.99 -11.49 -2.24
N CYS A 446 -2.71 -11.21 -2.09
CA CYS A 446 -2.09 -9.98 -2.58
C CYS A 446 -0.66 -10.12 -3.12
N LEU A 447 -0.16 -8.99 -3.63
CA LEU A 447 1.22 -8.79 -4.05
C LEU A 447 1.85 -7.73 -3.15
N GLN A 448 2.93 -8.09 -2.44
CA GLN A 448 3.67 -7.19 -1.55
C GLN A 448 5.14 -7.12 -1.98
N ILE A 449 5.79 -5.97 -1.79
CA ILE A 449 7.21 -5.80 -2.11
C ILE A 449 7.91 -5.09 -0.96
N THR A 450 9.02 -5.65 -0.50
CA THR A 450 9.87 -5.04 0.53
C THR A 450 11.18 -4.56 -0.09
N PHE A 451 11.58 -3.34 0.26
CA PHE A 451 12.85 -2.70 -0.15
C PHE A 451 13.71 -2.44 1.09
N GLN A 452 14.99 -2.75 1.00
CA GLN A 452 16.02 -2.28 1.90
C GLN A 452 16.56 -0.94 1.38
N ALA A 453 16.61 0.04 2.28
CA ALA A 453 17.16 1.36 2.02
C ALA A 453 18.60 1.46 2.52
N THR A 454 19.33 2.48 2.07
CA THR A 454 20.73 2.67 2.49
C THR A 454 20.89 3.02 3.97
N ASP A 455 19.88 3.69 4.54
CA ASP A 455 19.83 4.09 5.93
C ASP A 455 18.41 4.42 6.41
N VAL A 456 18.32 4.89 7.66
CA VAL A 456 17.06 5.29 8.30
C VAL A 456 16.36 6.45 7.57
N ASP A 457 17.10 7.37 6.95
CA ASP A 457 16.55 8.57 6.32
C ASP A 457 15.94 8.23 4.96
N GLU A 458 16.67 7.48 4.12
CA GLU A 458 16.17 6.96 2.85
C GLU A 458 14.95 6.05 3.08
N SER A 459 14.97 5.21 4.11
CA SER A 459 13.83 4.32 4.40
C SER A 459 12.55 5.09 4.73
N ARG A 460 12.65 6.16 5.53
CA ARG A 460 11.52 7.03 5.89
C ARG A 460 11.03 7.83 4.69
N PHE A 461 11.95 8.33 3.87
CA PHE A 461 11.59 9.03 2.64
C PHE A 461 10.84 8.13 1.68
N LEU A 462 11.36 6.93 1.41
CA LEU A 462 10.69 5.94 0.56
C LEU A 462 9.32 5.56 1.13
N TYR A 463 9.18 5.41 2.45
CA TYR A 463 7.87 5.15 3.08
C TYR A 463 6.85 6.22 2.70
N ASP A 464 7.25 7.49 2.77
CA ASP A 464 6.37 8.61 2.46
C ASP A 464 6.01 8.70 0.98
N GLN A 465 6.99 8.56 0.09
CA GLN A 465 6.75 8.63 -1.35
C GLN A 465 5.87 7.46 -1.83
N LEU A 466 6.11 6.27 -1.31
CA LEU A 466 5.33 5.08 -1.64
C LEU A 466 3.88 5.19 -1.13
N ALA A 467 3.63 5.91 -0.04
CA ALA A 467 2.27 6.09 0.46
C ALA A 467 1.37 6.84 -0.52
N VAL A 468 1.92 7.81 -1.26
CA VAL A 468 1.19 8.53 -2.32
C VAL A 468 0.89 7.63 -3.52
N LEU A 469 1.79 6.70 -3.83
CA LEU A 469 1.63 5.72 -4.92
C LEU A 469 0.68 4.56 -4.57
N ALA A 470 0.44 4.30 -3.28
CA ALA A 470 -0.40 3.19 -2.83
C ALA A 470 -1.79 3.12 -3.48
N PRO A 471 -2.62 4.19 -3.49
CA PRO A 471 -3.94 4.16 -4.14
C PRO A 471 -3.84 4.05 -5.67
N ILE A 472 -2.78 4.58 -6.28
CA ILE A 472 -2.57 4.53 -7.73
C ILE A 472 -2.34 3.09 -8.17
N MET A 473 -1.43 2.38 -7.50
CA MET A 473 -1.15 0.98 -7.80
C MET A 473 -2.33 0.08 -7.44
N MET A 474 -3.06 0.37 -6.36
CA MET A 474 -4.26 -0.39 -5.99
C MET A 474 -5.33 -0.34 -7.10
N ALA A 475 -5.59 0.85 -7.66
CA ALA A 475 -6.54 0.99 -8.77
C ALA A 475 -6.08 0.27 -10.05
N LEU A 476 -4.79 0.39 -10.42
CA LEU A 476 -4.22 -0.29 -11.59
C LEU A 476 -4.21 -1.82 -11.48
N THR A 477 -4.10 -2.34 -10.27
CA THR A 477 -4.01 -3.77 -10.00
C THR A 477 -5.37 -4.40 -9.65
N ALA A 478 -6.46 -3.63 -9.61
CA ALA A 478 -7.77 -4.07 -9.13
C ALA A 478 -8.21 -5.47 -9.62
N SER A 479 -8.52 -6.37 -8.68
CA SER A 479 -8.71 -7.81 -8.93
C SER A 479 -9.87 -8.45 -8.14
N THR A 480 -10.68 -7.65 -7.41
CA THR A 480 -11.68 -8.14 -6.45
C THR A 480 -13.11 -7.63 -6.74
N PRO A 481 -13.79 -8.12 -7.80
CA PRO A 481 -15.14 -7.68 -8.18
C PRO A 481 -16.27 -8.60 -7.66
N VAL A 482 -15.94 -9.70 -6.99
CA VAL A 482 -16.89 -10.73 -6.55
C VAL A 482 -16.62 -11.11 -5.11
N LEU A 483 -17.66 -11.12 -4.28
CA LEU A 483 -17.58 -11.44 -2.87
C LEU A 483 -18.81 -12.25 -2.49
N LYS A 484 -18.61 -13.35 -1.75
CA LYS A 484 -19.71 -14.16 -1.19
C LYS A 484 -20.81 -14.50 -2.21
N GLY A 485 -20.39 -14.94 -3.39
CA GLY A 485 -21.28 -15.35 -4.48
C GLY A 485 -22.04 -14.20 -5.13
N ARG A 486 -21.63 -12.95 -4.90
CA ARG A 486 -22.28 -11.75 -5.44
C ARG A 486 -21.27 -10.85 -6.15
N LEU A 487 -21.69 -10.22 -7.25
CA LEU A 487 -20.89 -9.14 -7.84
C LEU A 487 -20.92 -7.93 -6.90
N ALA A 488 -19.74 -7.45 -6.51
CA ALA A 488 -19.57 -6.24 -5.71
C ALA A 488 -19.50 -5.01 -6.63
N ASP A 489 -19.94 -3.86 -6.16
CA ASP A 489 -19.83 -2.59 -6.89
C ASP A 489 -18.49 -1.86 -6.65
N THR A 490 -17.47 -2.63 -6.30
CA THR A 490 -16.10 -2.21 -6.05
C THR A 490 -15.16 -3.21 -6.73
N ASP A 491 -13.92 -2.80 -6.99
CA ASP A 491 -12.95 -3.64 -7.70
C ASP A 491 -11.71 -4.03 -6.87
N CYS A 492 -11.59 -3.55 -5.62
CA CYS A 492 -10.41 -3.78 -4.75
C CYS A 492 -10.80 -4.39 -3.40
N ARG A 493 -9.90 -5.20 -2.82
CA ARG A 493 -10.12 -5.88 -1.53
C ARG A 493 -9.88 -5.00 -0.30
N TRP A 494 -9.20 -3.87 -0.42
CA TRP A 494 -8.62 -3.13 0.70
C TRP A 494 -9.63 -2.80 1.80
N GLY A 495 -10.80 -2.26 1.45
CA GLY A 495 -11.88 -1.96 2.39
C GLY A 495 -12.44 -3.21 3.09
N VAL A 496 -12.50 -4.35 2.38
CA VAL A 496 -12.92 -5.64 2.95
C VAL A 496 -11.94 -6.08 4.03
N ILE A 497 -10.63 -6.00 3.75
CA ILE A 497 -9.60 -6.38 4.73
C ILE A 497 -9.59 -5.40 5.90
N SER A 498 -9.75 -4.10 5.63
CA SER A 498 -9.83 -3.06 6.65
C SER A 498 -10.92 -3.36 7.69
N GLU A 499 -12.12 -3.74 7.23
CA GLU A 499 -13.27 -4.07 8.08
C GLU A 499 -13.14 -5.45 8.75
N CYS A 500 -12.49 -6.44 8.12
CA CYS A 500 -12.41 -7.82 8.64
C CYS A 500 -11.52 -7.99 9.88
N VAL A 501 -10.64 -7.02 10.15
CA VAL A 501 -9.79 -6.97 11.35
C VAL A 501 -9.97 -5.68 12.15
N ASP A 502 -11.10 -4.98 11.95
CA ASP A 502 -11.43 -3.79 12.74
C ASP A 502 -11.82 -4.20 14.16
N ASP A 503 -10.89 -4.06 15.09
CA ASP A 503 -11.06 -4.43 16.49
C ASP A 503 -11.66 -3.30 17.34
N ARG A 504 -11.97 -2.14 16.74
CA ARG A 504 -12.42 -0.95 17.46
C ARG A 504 -13.78 -1.16 18.13
N ARG A 505 -13.86 -0.83 19.41
CA ARG A 505 -15.11 -0.73 20.16
C ARG A 505 -16.00 0.39 19.60
N PRO A 506 -17.32 0.37 19.85
CA PRO A 506 -18.21 1.44 19.39
C PRO A 506 -17.73 2.84 19.81
N ALA A 507 -17.30 3.04 21.05
CA ALA A 507 -16.75 4.32 21.53
C ALA A 507 -15.49 4.77 20.76
N GLU A 508 -14.57 3.85 20.44
CA GLU A 508 -13.39 4.15 19.61
C GLU A 508 -13.80 4.54 18.18
N ARG A 509 -14.96 4.09 17.68
CA ARG A 509 -15.56 4.51 16.41
C ARG A 509 -16.45 5.74 16.54
N GLY A 510 -16.50 6.36 17.73
CA GLY A 510 -17.29 7.54 18.05
C GLY A 510 -18.79 7.31 18.15
N ARG A 511 -19.18 6.09 18.46
CA ARG A 511 -20.58 5.69 18.67
C ARG A 511 -20.85 5.51 20.15
N THR A 512 -22.10 5.70 20.54
CA THR A 512 -22.58 5.38 21.89
C THR A 512 -22.82 3.89 22.05
N GLY A 513 -22.53 3.32 23.22
CA GLY A 513 -22.72 1.90 23.52
C GLY A 513 -21.43 1.07 23.47
N GLY A 514 -21.57 -0.25 23.62
CA GLY A 514 -20.43 -1.18 23.72
C GLY A 514 -19.97 -1.45 25.16
N PRO A 515 -18.84 -2.18 25.32
CA PRO A 515 -18.30 -2.49 26.65
C PRO A 515 -17.95 -1.24 27.47
N PRO A 516 -18.05 -1.29 28.82
CA PRO A 516 -17.66 -0.17 29.68
C PRO A 516 -16.15 0.16 29.56
N PRO A 517 -15.71 1.35 30.00
CA PRO A 517 -14.30 1.72 29.99
C PRO A 517 -13.48 0.71 30.79
N ASP A 518 -12.32 0.36 30.26
CA ASP A 518 -11.58 -0.81 30.71
C ASP A 518 -10.11 -0.44 30.91
N PRO A 519 -9.61 -0.37 32.16
CA PRO A 519 -8.30 0.21 32.45
C PRO A 519 -7.13 -0.58 31.83
N ASP A 520 -7.35 -1.85 31.53
CA ASP A 520 -6.33 -2.73 30.93
C ASP A 520 -6.21 -2.54 29.41
N VAL A 521 -7.20 -1.92 28.77
CA VAL A 521 -7.29 -1.73 27.31
C VAL A 521 -6.76 -0.34 26.94
N ALA A 522 -6.03 -0.25 25.83
CA ALA A 522 -5.48 1.00 25.33
C ALA A 522 -6.56 2.10 25.20
N GLY A 523 -6.24 3.30 25.69
CA GLY A 523 -7.21 4.42 25.71
C GLY A 523 -8.51 4.10 26.45
N LYS A 524 -8.49 3.12 27.37
CA LYS A 524 -9.63 2.55 28.08
C LYS A 524 -10.71 1.96 27.17
N GLY A 525 -10.42 1.75 25.89
CA GLY A 525 -11.39 1.39 24.86
C GLY A 525 -12.39 2.51 24.52
N TYR A 526 -12.04 3.77 24.85
CA TYR A 526 -12.89 4.97 24.64
C TYR A 526 -12.22 6.06 23.81
N ARG A 527 -10.87 6.06 23.70
CA ARG A 527 -10.15 6.98 22.82
C ARG A 527 -10.65 6.81 21.38
N ARG A 528 -11.05 7.91 20.73
CA ARG A 528 -11.48 7.89 19.32
C ARG A 528 -10.32 7.44 18.43
N LEU A 529 -10.57 6.43 17.59
CA LEU A 529 -9.67 5.89 16.57
C LEU A 529 -10.37 5.98 15.20
N TYR A 530 -9.83 6.82 14.32
CA TYR A 530 -10.46 7.15 13.04
C TYR A 530 -10.37 6.04 12.00
N LYS A 531 -9.26 5.32 11.98
CA LYS A 531 -8.98 4.22 11.05
C LYS A 531 -9.03 2.86 11.75
N SER A 532 -9.30 1.80 11.00
CA SER A 532 -9.01 0.43 11.47
C SER A 532 -7.50 0.28 11.68
N ARG A 533 -7.07 -0.75 12.40
CA ARG A 533 -5.64 -1.10 12.47
C ARG A 533 -5.10 -1.63 11.14
N TYR A 534 -5.99 -2.04 10.24
CA TYR A 534 -5.70 -2.25 8.83
C TYR A 534 -6.26 -1.08 8.01
N ASP A 535 -5.42 -0.16 7.55
CA ASP A 535 -5.85 1.01 6.76
C ASP A 535 -4.65 1.71 6.11
N SER A 536 -4.89 2.69 5.26
CA SER A 536 -3.89 3.67 4.79
C SER A 536 -3.04 4.26 5.94
N ILE A 537 -1.81 4.70 5.61
CA ILE A 537 -0.92 5.32 6.60
C ILE A 537 -1.58 6.51 7.32
N SER A 538 -1.14 6.79 8.55
CA SER A 538 -1.67 7.90 9.35
C SER A 538 -0.72 9.10 9.42
N THR A 539 0.56 8.91 9.12
CA THR A 539 1.61 9.92 9.27
C THR A 539 2.69 9.70 8.23
N PHE A 540 3.15 10.75 7.58
CA PHE A 540 4.46 10.80 6.95
C PHE A 540 5.57 10.84 8.02
N LEU A 541 6.71 10.23 7.71
CA LEU A 541 7.78 9.93 8.66
C LEU A 541 9.04 10.73 8.41
N TYR A 542 9.41 10.98 7.16
CA TYR A 542 10.67 11.63 6.82
C TYR A 542 10.71 13.04 7.43
N GLN A 543 11.87 13.42 7.96
CA GLN A 543 12.04 14.70 8.63
C GLN A 543 13.01 15.64 7.95
N GLY A 544 13.64 15.30 6.83
CA GLY A 544 14.70 16.15 6.26
C GLY A 544 16.02 16.06 7.04
N ILE A 545 17.10 16.63 6.47
CA ILE A 545 18.43 16.68 7.10
C ILE A 545 18.44 17.81 8.14
N SER A 546 18.73 17.47 9.41
CA SER A 546 18.91 18.45 10.48
C SER A 546 20.31 19.09 10.37
N THR A 547 20.39 20.37 10.00
CA THR A 547 21.64 21.15 10.05
C THR A 547 21.64 22.08 11.28
N GLU A 548 22.82 22.51 11.75
CA GLU A 548 22.95 23.43 12.91
C GLU A 548 22.19 24.75 12.71
N GLU A 549 22.03 25.21 11.47
CA GLU A 549 21.24 26.40 11.12
C GLU A 549 19.74 26.11 11.01
N SER A 550 19.32 24.86 10.79
CA SER A 550 17.90 24.51 10.54
C SER A 550 17.11 24.14 11.79
N GLN A 551 17.61 24.41 13.01
CA GLN A 551 16.99 24.13 14.33
C GLN A 551 15.64 23.38 14.28
N MET A 552 15.65 22.07 14.00
CA MET A 552 14.44 21.21 13.97
C MET A 552 13.21 21.77 13.20
N SER A 553 13.41 22.76 12.35
CA SER A 553 12.34 23.54 11.72
C SER A 553 11.99 22.93 10.37
N ASN A 554 11.72 21.62 10.35
CA ASN A 554 11.09 21.00 9.19
C ASN A 554 9.60 21.36 9.16
N ARG A 555 9.36 22.65 8.87
CA ARG A 555 8.04 23.27 8.65
C ARG A 555 7.27 22.60 7.50
N ILE A 556 7.97 21.94 6.58
CA ILE A 556 7.42 21.42 5.32
C ILE A 556 6.53 20.18 5.53
N LEU A 557 6.65 19.42 6.63
CA LEU A 557 5.98 18.11 6.75
C LEU A 557 4.72 18.11 7.63
N ASN A 558 4.62 19.02 8.60
CA ASN A 558 3.38 19.19 9.38
C ASN A 558 2.18 19.61 8.53
N MET A 559 2.41 20.23 7.37
CA MET A 559 1.32 20.65 6.48
C MET A 559 0.71 19.49 5.68
N TYR A 560 1.45 18.40 5.46
CA TYR A 560 0.96 17.23 4.74
C TYR A 560 0.34 16.18 5.67
N ASN A 561 0.73 16.17 6.95
CA ASN A 561 0.08 15.40 8.01
C ASN A 561 -1.20 16.09 8.49
N ASP A 562 -2.20 16.22 7.62
CA ASP A 562 -3.42 17.01 7.84
C ASP A 562 -4.64 16.21 8.33
N ILE A 563 -4.43 14.97 8.78
CA ILE A 563 -5.47 14.08 9.31
C ILE A 563 -5.30 13.85 10.82
N PRO A 564 -6.36 13.46 11.56
CA PRO A 564 -6.23 13.08 12.96
C PRO A 564 -5.32 11.88 13.19
N VAL A 565 -4.37 12.04 14.10
CA VAL A 565 -3.46 10.97 14.51
C VAL A 565 -3.52 10.83 16.03
N PRO A 566 -4.45 10.00 16.56
CA PRO A 566 -4.47 9.72 17.99
C PRO A 566 -3.17 9.02 18.40
N ILE A 567 -2.54 9.47 19.47
CA ILE A 567 -1.29 8.90 20.00
C ILE A 567 -1.46 8.43 21.45
N ASP A 568 -0.55 7.58 21.91
CA ASP A 568 -0.33 7.36 23.33
C ASP A 568 0.69 8.37 23.85
N GLU A 569 0.23 9.30 24.68
CA GLU A 569 0.97 10.47 25.14
C GLU A 569 2.13 10.09 26.06
N ASP A 570 1.96 9.05 26.87
CA ASP A 570 3.03 8.51 27.71
C ASP A 570 4.13 7.91 26.84
N LYS A 571 3.78 7.11 25.83
CA LYS A 571 4.79 6.51 24.95
C LYS A 571 5.47 7.55 24.07
N TYR A 572 4.73 8.56 23.62
CA TYR A 572 5.31 9.69 22.92
C TYR A 572 6.37 10.38 23.79
N ARG A 573 6.05 10.67 25.06
CA ARG A 573 7.02 11.26 26.01
C ARG A 573 8.25 10.37 26.16
N ASP A 574 8.07 9.07 26.40
CA ASP A 574 9.19 8.12 26.59
C ASP A 574 10.12 8.09 25.36
N LEU A 575 9.57 8.10 24.14
CA LEU A 575 10.33 8.13 22.89
C LEU A 575 11.12 9.44 22.73
N ARG A 576 10.50 10.57 23.09
CA ARG A 576 11.12 11.90 23.03
C ARG A 576 12.24 12.05 24.05
N GLU A 577 12.04 11.57 25.27
CA GLU A 577 13.08 11.54 26.31
C GLU A 577 14.26 10.65 25.92
N ALA A 578 14.02 9.58 25.15
CA ALA A 578 15.05 8.74 24.55
C ALA A 578 15.79 9.37 23.36
N GLY A 579 15.45 10.60 22.97
CA GLY A 579 16.12 11.34 21.90
C GLY A 579 15.64 11.00 20.49
N ILE A 580 14.54 10.27 20.33
CA ILE A 580 13.94 9.97 19.02
C ILE A 580 13.18 11.20 18.54
N ASP A 581 13.28 11.53 17.25
CA ASP A 581 12.70 12.75 16.67
C ASP A 581 11.16 12.83 16.76
N PRO A 582 10.55 14.03 16.61
CA PRO A 582 9.11 14.20 16.84
C PRO A 582 8.19 13.37 15.95
N LEU A 583 8.46 13.25 14.65
CA LEU A 583 7.56 12.58 13.70
C LEU A 583 7.65 11.07 13.87
N LEU A 584 8.87 10.54 14.04
CA LEU A 584 9.02 9.13 14.33
C LEU A 584 8.40 8.77 15.69
N SER A 585 8.56 9.64 16.69
CA SER A 585 7.91 9.46 17.98
C SER A 585 6.38 9.47 17.86
N GLN A 586 5.81 10.37 17.05
CA GLN A 586 4.36 10.44 16.81
C GLN A 586 3.85 9.18 16.12
N HIS A 587 4.57 8.69 15.10
CA HIS A 587 4.21 7.46 14.39
C HIS A 587 4.22 6.23 15.32
N ILE A 588 5.29 6.05 16.09
CA ILE A 588 5.40 4.92 17.01
C ILE A 588 4.34 5.06 18.12
N ALA A 589 4.16 6.23 18.71
CA ALA A 589 3.10 6.46 19.69
C ALA A 589 1.69 6.22 19.11
N HIS A 590 1.47 6.51 17.82
CA HIS A 590 0.22 6.24 17.13
C HIS A 590 -0.05 4.74 17.00
N ILE A 591 0.88 3.92 16.51
CA ILE A 591 0.65 2.47 16.37
C ILE A 591 0.44 1.80 17.74
N PHE A 592 1.02 2.37 18.81
CA PHE A 592 0.86 1.91 20.18
C PHE A 592 -0.47 2.32 20.83
N VAL A 593 -1.36 3.06 20.16
CA VAL A 593 -2.76 3.21 20.63
C VAL A 593 -3.58 1.92 20.50
N ARG A 594 -3.02 0.90 19.85
CA ARG A 594 -3.63 -0.41 19.68
C ARG A 594 -3.21 -1.37 20.79
N ASP A 595 -4.09 -2.31 21.09
CA ASP A 595 -3.77 -3.43 21.96
C ASP A 595 -3.06 -4.55 21.18
N PRO A 596 -2.13 -5.28 21.81
CA PRO A 596 -1.60 -6.53 21.26
C PRO A 596 -2.71 -7.57 21.19
N LEU A 597 -2.81 -8.27 20.07
CA LEU A 597 -3.91 -9.21 19.81
C LEU A 597 -3.53 -10.67 20.03
N VAL A 598 -2.25 -11.02 20.05
CA VAL A 598 -1.80 -12.40 20.28
C VAL A 598 -0.58 -12.37 21.19
N ILE A 599 -0.73 -12.84 22.43
CA ILE A 599 0.38 -12.98 23.39
C ILE A 599 0.55 -14.47 23.67
N PHE A 600 1.78 -14.99 23.58
CA PHE A 600 2.07 -16.39 23.90
C PHE A 600 2.38 -16.57 25.41
N ASP A 601 2.12 -17.76 25.94
CA ASP A 601 2.55 -18.12 27.29
C ASP A 601 4.08 -18.05 27.43
N GLY A 602 4.56 -17.50 28.55
CA GLY A 602 5.98 -17.24 28.81
C GLY A 602 6.51 -15.94 28.17
N ALA A 603 5.79 -15.35 27.20
CA ALA A 603 6.29 -14.17 26.49
C ALA A 603 6.46 -12.94 27.40
N VAL A 604 5.73 -12.85 28.52
CA VAL A 604 5.85 -11.71 29.44
C VAL A 604 7.01 -11.90 30.40
N GLU A 605 7.26 -13.14 30.81
CA GLU A 605 8.25 -13.50 31.83
C GLU A 605 9.65 -13.77 31.26
N GLU A 606 9.74 -14.25 30.01
CA GLU A 606 10.98 -14.78 29.41
C GLU A 606 11.59 -13.86 28.34
N VAL A 607 10.84 -12.88 27.83
CA VAL A 607 11.33 -11.96 26.79
C VAL A 607 12.21 -10.90 27.42
N ASP A 608 13.43 -10.80 26.89
CA ASP A 608 14.38 -9.75 27.25
C ASP A 608 14.16 -8.53 26.35
N ASP A 609 13.78 -7.42 26.98
CA ASP A 609 13.45 -6.17 26.30
C ASP A 609 14.64 -5.45 25.67
N GLU A 610 15.88 -5.80 26.03
CA GLU A 610 17.07 -5.17 25.44
C GLU A 610 17.49 -5.86 24.13
N THR A 611 17.33 -7.19 24.06
CA THR A 611 17.87 -8.01 22.97
C THR A 611 16.81 -8.51 22.00
N GLN A 612 15.56 -8.66 22.44
CA GLN A 612 14.45 -9.19 21.64
C GLN A 612 13.47 -8.09 21.23
N THR A 613 12.69 -8.34 20.17
CA THR A 613 11.71 -7.38 19.62
C THR A 613 10.27 -7.91 19.66
N GLU A 614 10.02 -8.98 20.41
CA GLU A 614 8.75 -9.72 20.37
C GLU A 614 7.54 -8.85 20.75
N HIS A 615 7.68 -7.99 21.76
CA HIS A 615 6.60 -7.10 22.20
C HIS A 615 6.38 -5.93 21.24
N PHE A 616 7.46 -5.38 20.65
CA PHE A 616 7.34 -4.39 19.57
C PHE A 616 6.65 -4.98 18.34
N GLU A 617 7.09 -6.16 17.88
CA GLU A 617 6.54 -6.85 16.72
C GLU A 617 5.08 -7.28 16.92
N ASN A 618 4.64 -7.52 18.16
CA ASN A 618 3.23 -7.78 18.46
C ASN A 618 2.31 -6.63 17.99
N ILE A 619 2.75 -5.39 18.18
CA ILE A 619 2.04 -4.19 17.74
C ILE A 619 2.35 -3.88 16.28
N GLN A 620 3.63 -3.88 15.89
CA GLN A 620 4.04 -3.51 14.54
C GLN A 620 3.46 -4.44 13.46
N SER A 621 3.54 -5.76 13.68
CA SER A 621 3.03 -6.74 12.71
C SER A 621 1.50 -6.78 12.61
N THR A 622 0.79 -6.21 13.59
CA THR A 622 -0.69 -6.14 13.63
C THR A 622 -1.23 -4.73 13.40
N ASN A 623 -0.38 -3.79 12.99
CA ASN A 623 -0.79 -2.58 12.29
C ASN A 623 -0.45 -2.79 10.80
N TRP A 624 -1.48 -2.96 9.98
CA TRP A 624 -1.34 -3.33 8.57
C TRP A 624 -1.66 -2.12 7.71
N GLN A 625 -0.63 -1.40 7.32
CA GLN A 625 -0.79 -0.19 6.53
C GLN A 625 -0.52 -0.38 5.03
N THR A 626 -0.88 0.60 4.19
CA THR A 626 -0.54 0.60 2.75
C THR A 626 0.96 0.52 2.51
N VAL A 627 1.73 1.13 3.40
CA VAL A 627 3.19 1.03 3.48
C VAL A 627 3.58 0.73 4.92
N ARG A 628 4.59 -0.12 5.13
CA ARG A 628 5.13 -0.44 6.45
C ARG A 628 6.60 -0.10 6.52
N TRP A 629 6.98 0.67 7.53
CA TRP A 629 8.38 0.96 7.84
C TRP A 629 8.92 -0.09 8.81
N LYS A 630 10.05 -0.73 8.50
CA LYS A 630 10.53 -1.95 9.17
C LYS A 630 11.95 -1.73 9.72
N PRO A 631 12.12 -1.64 11.05
CA PRO A 631 13.43 -1.60 11.67
C PRO A 631 14.26 -2.87 11.36
N PRO A 632 15.60 -2.77 11.39
CA PRO A 632 16.50 -3.91 11.36
C PRO A 632 16.19 -4.90 12.51
N PRO A 633 16.06 -6.21 12.22
CA PRO A 633 15.87 -7.21 13.26
C PRO A 633 17.17 -7.41 14.08
N PRO A 634 17.08 -7.91 15.33
CA PRO A 634 18.26 -8.34 16.08
C PRO A 634 19.01 -9.46 15.34
N ARG A 635 20.35 -9.42 15.33
CA ARG A 635 21.18 -10.54 14.87
C ARG A 635 21.30 -11.57 15.98
N LYS A 636 21.18 -12.86 15.67
CA LYS A 636 21.37 -13.97 16.63
C LYS A 636 22.82 -14.43 16.72
N GLY A 637 23.61 -14.19 15.67
CA GLY A 637 25.03 -14.46 15.63
C GLY A 637 25.81 -13.52 14.70
N PRO A 638 27.14 -13.48 14.81
CA PRO A 638 27.99 -12.61 13.97
C PRO A 638 27.97 -12.98 12.49
N ASN A 639 27.57 -14.22 12.15
CA ASN A 639 27.51 -14.74 10.79
C ASN A 639 26.10 -14.66 10.17
N ASP A 640 25.11 -14.14 10.90
CA ASP A 640 23.78 -13.99 10.34
C ASP A 640 23.78 -12.92 9.23
N PRO A 641 22.97 -13.10 8.16
CA PRO A 641 22.84 -12.11 7.10
C PRO A 641 22.47 -10.74 7.67
N HIS A 642 23.15 -9.71 7.19
CA HIS A 642 22.80 -8.33 7.52
C HIS A 642 21.45 -7.96 6.89
N ILE A 643 20.58 -7.32 7.67
CA ILE A 643 19.30 -6.79 7.22
C ILE A 643 19.21 -5.35 7.71
N GLY A 644 19.09 -4.42 6.78
CA GLY A 644 19.01 -2.98 7.01
C GLY A 644 17.60 -2.47 7.30
N TRP A 645 17.48 -1.13 7.26
CA TRP A 645 16.19 -0.42 7.33
C TRP A 645 15.38 -0.72 6.08
N ARG A 646 14.10 -1.06 6.25
CA ARG A 646 13.25 -1.49 5.14
C ARG A 646 11.92 -0.76 5.08
N THR A 647 11.36 -0.71 3.89
CA THR A 647 10.02 -0.20 3.61
C THR A 647 9.29 -1.22 2.75
N GLU A 648 8.06 -1.55 3.12
CA GLU A 648 7.23 -2.58 2.50
C GLU A 648 5.97 -1.96 1.89
N PHE A 649 5.74 -2.17 0.59
CA PHE A 649 4.61 -1.68 -0.18
C PHE A 649 3.55 -2.78 -0.35
N ARG A 650 2.30 -2.50 0.05
CA ARG A 650 1.32 -3.56 0.39
C ARG A 650 -0.04 -3.44 -0.29
N SER A 651 -0.30 -2.36 -1.03
CA SER A 651 -1.65 -2.04 -1.54
C SER A 651 -2.06 -2.82 -2.80
N MET A 652 -1.13 -3.43 -3.52
CA MET A 652 -1.42 -4.08 -4.80
C MET A 652 -2.23 -5.34 -4.63
N GLU A 653 -3.12 -5.60 -5.59
CA GLU A 653 -3.82 -6.87 -5.69
C GLU A 653 -2.97 -7.88 -6.45
N ILE A 654 -3.16 -9.17 -6.18
CA ILE A 654 -2.50 -10.21 -6.96
C ILE A 654 -3.12 -10.29 -8.37
N GLN A 655 -2.27 -10.48 -9.38
CA GLN A 655 -2.65 -10.59 -10.79
C GLN A 655 -2.71 -12.06 -11.25
N LEU A 656 -3.40 -12.32 -12.36
CA LEU A 656 -3.68 -13.69 -12.83
C LEU A 656 -2.42 -14.41 -13.34
N THR A 657 -1.42 -13.67 -13.83
CA THR A 657 -0.20 -14.25 -14.41
C THR A 657 1.07 -13.79 -13.71
N ASP A 658 2.12 -14.61 -13.76
CA ASP A 658 3.44 -14.24 -13.23
C ASP A 658 4.04 -13.05 -14.00
N PHE A 659 3.68 -12.88 -15.28
CA PHE A 659 4.06 -11.71 -16.10
C PHE A 659 3.53 -10.41 -15.49
N GLU A 660 2.23 -10.34 -15.22
CA GLU A 660 1.59 -9.14 -14.68
C GLU A 660 2.14 -8.80 -13.28
N ASN A 661 2.28 -9.80 -12.42
CA ASN A 661 2.84 -9.62 -11.08
C ASN A 661 4.30 -9.12 -11.17
N ALA A 662 5.11 -9.68 -12.06
CA ALA A 662 6.49 -9.23 -12.28
C ALA A 662 6.58 -7.82 -12.88
N ALA A 663 5.63 -7.44 -13.75
CA ALA A 663 5.57 -6.10 -14.34
C ALA A 663 5.36 -5.05 -13.23
N PHE A 664 4.36 -5.23 -12.38
CA PHE A 664 4.08 -4.29 -11.28
C PHE A 664 5.17 -4.29 -10.21
N THR A 665 5.69 -5.46 -9.84
CA THR A 665 6.83 -5.60 -8.92
C THR A 665 8.05 -4.84 -9.42
N THR A 666 8.42 -5.04 -10.69
CA THR A 666 9.56 -4.35 -11.28
C THR A 666 9.31 -2.85 -11.41
N PHE A 667 8.10 -2.45 -11.82
CA PHE A 667 7.76 -1.03 -11.97
C PHE A 667 7.87 -0.26 -10.66
N ILE A 668 7.30 -0.78 -9.56
CA ILE A 668 7.40 -0.09 -8.27
C ILE A 668 8.85 -0.03 -7.78
N THR A 669 9.66 -1.07 -8.00
CA THR A 669 11.09 -1.06 -7.68
C THR A 669 11.83 0.02 -8.46
N LEU A 670 11.63 0.10 -9.78
CA LEU A 670 12.23 1.12 -10.62
C LEU A 670 11.79 2.53 -10.20
N LEU A 671 10.51 2.71 -9.83
CA LEU A 671 10.03 3.99 -9.31
C LEU A 671 10.76 4.41 -8.02
N THR A 672 11.08 3.48 -7.11
CA THR A 672 11.90 3.86 -5.93
C THR A 672 13.26 4.41 -6.34
N ARG A 673 13.86 3.86 -7.41
CA ARG A 673 15.17 4.32 -7.90
C ARG A 673 15.05 5.64 -8.64
N VAL A 674 14.05 5.80 -9.50
CA VAL A 674 13.73 7.07 -10.18
C VAL A 674 13.54 8.18 -9.15
N ILE A 675 12.76 7.92 -8.09
CA ILE A 675 12.48 8.89 -7.02
C ILE A 675 13.77 9.34 -6.33
N LEU A 676 14.66 8.41 -5.98
CA LEU A 676 15.91 8.74 -5.31
C LEU A 676 16.93 9.37 -6.27
N THR A 677 17.11 8.82 -7.47
CA THR A 677 18.13 9.29 -8.42
C THR A 677 17.79 10.66 -9.01
N PHE A 678 16.50 10.94 -9.24
CA PHE A 678 16.05 12.23 -9.78
C PHE A 678 15.53 13.20 -8.71
N ASP A 679 15.70 12.87 -7.42
CA ASP A 679 15.28 13.69 -6.28
C ASP A 679 13.80 14.13 -6.38
N LEU A 680 12.92 13.17 -6.65
CA LEU A 680 11.49 13.46 -6.87
C LEU A 680 10.72 13.55 -5.56
N ASN A 681 9.76 14.48 -5.53
CA ASN A 681 8.85 14.71 -4.43
C ASN A 681 7.38 14.53 -4.87
N LEU A 682 6.70 13.57 -4.24
CA LEU A 682 5.31 13.22 -4.48
C LEU A 682 4.37 13.69 -3.35
N TYR A 683 4.85 14.36 -2.29
CA TYR A 683 4.01 14.74 -1.16
C TYR A 683 2.74 15.48 -1.61
N ILE A 684 1.62 15.02 -1.08
CA ILE A 684 0.32 15.69 -1.09
C ILE A 684 -0.28 15.50 0.31
N PRO A 685 -1.26 16.32 0.73
CA PRO A 685 -1.86 16.17 2.04
C PRO A 685 -2.44 14.76 2.23
N LEU A 686 -2.26 14.14 3.40
CA LEU A 686 -2.74 12.78 3.71
C LEU A 686 -4.25 12.65 3.51
N SER A 687 -5.03 13.71 3.76
CA SER A 687 -6.45 13.72 3.45
C SER A 687 -6.75 13.46 1.97
N ARG A 688 -5.84 13.84 1.06
CA ARG A 688 -5.92 13.56 -0.38
C ARG A 688 -5.46 12.14 -0.71
N VAL A 689 -4.47 11.62 0.00
CA VAL A 689 -4.07 10.20 -0.10
C VAL A 689 -5.22 9.29 0.34
N ASP A 690 -5.87 9.59 1.46
CA ASP A 690 -7.05 8.88 1.95
C ASP A 690 -8.22 8.96 0.97
N ALA A 691 -8.47 10.15 0.40
CA ALA A 691 -9.47 10.31 -0.65
C ALA A 691 -9.16 9.46 -1.88
N ASN A 692 -7.90 9.39 -2.30
CA ASN A 692 -7.45 8.52 -3.39
C ASN A 692 -7.66 7.04 -3.06
N MET A 693 -7.41 6.61 -1.82
CA MET A 693 -7.69 5.24 -1.37
C MET A 693 -9.17 4.89 -1.50
N GLN A 694 -10.07 5.80 -1.13
CA GLN A 694 -11.50 5.60 -1.31
C GLN A 694 -11.86 5.55 -2.81
N ARG A 695 -11.31 6.45 -3.64
CA ARG A 695 -11.58 6.50 -5.09
C ARG A 695 -11.10 5.25 -5.83
N ALA A 696 -9.98 4.67 -5.40
CA ALA A 696 -9.40 3.49 -6.02
C ALA A 696 -10.30 2.24 -5.92
N HIS A 697 -11.23 2.18 -4.97
CA HIS A 697 -12.21 1.09 -4.88
C HIS A 697 -13.28 1.12 -5.97
N GLY A 698 -13.50 2.29 -6.58
CA GLY A 698 -14.55 2.51 -7.56
C GLY A 698 -14.41 1.57 -8.76
N ARG A 699 -15.55 1.18 -9.33
CA ARG A 699 -15.60 0.27 -10.47
C ARG A 699 -14.89 0.89 -11.67
N ASN A 700 -13.91 0.17 -12.21
CA ASN A 700 -13.04 0.60 -13.30
C ASN A 700 -12.31 1.92 -13.00
N ALA A 701 -11.92 2.14 -11.74
CA ALA A 701 -11.17 3.34 -11.33
C ALA A 701 -9.83 3.51 -12.07
N ALA A 702 -9.22 2.42 -12.55
CA ALA A 702 -8.03 2.49 -13.39
C ALA A 702 -8.23 3.33 -14.66
N VAL A 703 -9.40 3.27 -15.30
CA VAL A 703 -9.66 3.97 -16.57
C VAL A 703 -10.51 5.22 -16.36
N LYS A 704 -11.53 5.13 -15.51
CA LYS A 704 -12.48 6.23 -15.30
C LYS A 704 -12.09 7.16 -14.15
N GLY A 705 -11.28 6.68 -13.21
CA GLY A 705 -10.88 7.36 -11.99
C GLY A 705 -10.07 8.63 -12.22
N LYS A 706 -10.16 9.55 -11.26
CA LYS A 706 -9.25 10.68 -11.11
C LYS A 706 -8.67 10.71 -9.71
N PHE A 707 -7.37 10.92 -9.61
CA PHE A 707 -6.63 10.88 -8.36
C PHE A 707 -5.89 12.20 -8.16
N PHE A 708 -5.82 12.65 -6.92
CA PHE A 708 -4.94 13.76 -6.56
C PHE A 708 -3.48 13.33 -6.75
N PHE A 709 -2.73 14.05 -7.57
CA PHE A 709 -1.33 13.76 -7.84
C PHE A 709 -0.54 15.06 -8.03
N ARG A 710 0.75 15.02 -7.69
CA ARG A 710 1.65 16.19 -7.76
C ARG A 710 1.79 16.68 -9.21
N ARG A 711 1.74 17.99 -9.43
CA ARG A 711 1.97 18.59 -10.77
C ARG A 711 3.45 18.61 -11.13
N HIS A 712 4.29 18.98 -10.16
CA HIS A 712 5.73 19.09 -10.32
C HIS A 712 6.43 18.24 -9.27
N MET A 713 7.19 17.24 -9.73
CA MET A 713 7.89 16.31 -8.85
C MET A 713 9.36 16.67 -8.63
N ALA A 714 9.98 17.41 -9.54
CA ALA A 714 11.39 17.79 -9.42
C ALA A 714 11.59 19.05 -8.55
N PRO A 715 12.79 19.22 -7.96
CA PRO A 715 13.20 20.46 -7.30
C PRO A 715 13.07 21.65 -8.26
N LEU A 716 12.54 22.78 -7.78
CA LEU A 716 12.48 24.02 -8.56
C LEU A 716 13.85 24.70 -8.53
N GLU A 717 14.39 25.11 -9.69
CA GLU A 717 15.66 25.85 -9.74
C GLU A 717 15.48 27.32 -9.33
N THR A 718 16.55 27.98 -8.89
CA THR A 718 16.52 29.42 -8.53
C THR A 718 16.10 30.26 -9.75
N GLY A 719 14.89 30.81 -9.72
CA GLY A 719 14.31 31.55 -10.85
C GLY A 719 13.17 30.83 -11.56
N ASP A 720 12.90 29.55 -11.25
CA ASP A 720 11.62 28.94 -11.55
C ASP A 720 10.54 29.64 -10.72
N ASP A 721 9.48 30.12 -11.38
CA ASP A 721 8.39 30.90 -10.78
C ASP A 721 7.43 30.06 -9.92
N GLY A 722 7.92 28.94 -9.37
CA GLY A 722 7.21 28.02 -8.49
C GLY A 722 6.90 28.68 -7.14
N PHE A 723 6.02 29.67 -7.19
CA PHE A 723 5.30 30.35 -6.14
C PHE A 723 6.07 30.63 -4.82
N GLY A 724 7.39 30.80 -4.88
CA GLY A 724 8.20 31.37 -3.82
C GLY A 724 8.61 30.44 -2.66
N GLU A 725 8.52 29.11 -2.81
CA GLU A 725 9.03 28.17 -1.80
C GLU A 725 10.46 27.71 -2.15
N GLN A 726 11.40 27.88 -1.23
CA GLN A 726 12.74 27.29 -1.32
C GLN A 726 12.64 25.79 -1.08
N TYR A 727 12.76 24.98 -2.14
CA TYR A 727 12.95 23.54 -1.99
C TYR A 727 14.43 23.26 -1.67
N VAL A 728 14.68 22.58 -0.55
CA VAL A 728 16.01 22.09 -0.19
C VAL A 728 16.08 20.62 -0.60
N SER A 729 16.91 20.32 -1.59
CA SER A 729 17.16 18.96 -2.07
C SER A 729 17.64 18.05 -0.94
N MET A 730 17.14 16.81 -0.94
CA MET A 730 17.62 15.78 -0.02
C MET A 730 19.12 15.50 -0.19
N PHE A 731 19.65 15.72 -1.39
CA PHE A 731 21.05 15.47 -1.75
C PHE A 731 21.93 16.72 -1.69
N SER A 732 21.37 17.91 -1.43
CA SER A 732 22.21 19.11 -1.33
C SER A 732 23.01 19.12 -0.03
N THR A 733 24.19 18.53 -0.08
CA THR A 733 25.30 18.76 0.87
C THR A 733 26.13 20.00 0.48
N ALA A 734 25.74 20.74 -0.56
CA ALA A 734 26.56 21.75 -1.21
C ALA A 734 26.03 23.20 -1.02
N ALA A 735 26.24 23.73 0.17
CA ALA A 735 26.81 25.07 0.30
C ALA A 735 27.83 25.02 1.44
N ASN A 736 28.93 24.32 1.17
CA ASN A 736 30.09 24.28 2.04
C ASN A 736 30.45 25.69 2.51
N GLY A 737 30.65 25.84 3.81
CA GLY A 737 30.94 27.10 4.46
C GLY A 737 32.07 27.86 3.79
N LYS A 738 31.74 29.03 3.26
CA LYS A 738 32.57 30.23 3.27
C LYS A 738 31.64 31.43 3.12
N LYS A 739 31.43 32.15 4.22
CA LYS A 739 30.98 33.54 4.18
C LYS A 739 31.96 34.33 3.32
N ASN A 740 31.72 34.46 2.03
CA ASN A 740 32.33 35.55 1.28
C ASN A 740 31.52 36.80 1.57
N LYS A 741 31.98 37.50 2.62
CA LYS A 741 31.77 38.93 2.78
C LYS A 741 32.04 39.59 1.42
N LEU A 742 31.03 40.30 0.96
CA LEU A 742 31.13 41.32 -0.07
C LEU A 742 32.27 42.28 0.30
N HIS A 743 33.47 42.07 -0.23
CA HIS A 743 34.53 43.07 -0.26
C HIS A 743 34.61 43.61 -1.67
N THR A 744 34.04 44.79 -1.84
CA THR A 744 34.35 45.71 -2.93
C THR A 744 35.86 45.99 -2.94
N VAL A 745 36.58 45.51 -3.96
CA VAL A 745 37.85 46.10 -4.37
C VAL A 745 37.89 46.19 -5.89
N SER A 746 38.24 47.38 -6.32
CA SER A 746 38.37 47.94 -7.65
C SER A 746 39.49 47.32 -8.49
N SER A 747 39.20 47.17 -9.79
CA SER A 747 40.02 47.46 -10.99
C SER A 747 41.56 47.28 -11.00
N GLU A 748 42.01 46.77 -12.16
CA GLU A 748 43.37 46.82 -12.75
C GLU A 748 44.40 45.77 -12.27
N ASP A 749 44.72 44.78 -13.10
CA ASP A 749 45.95 44.79 -13.92
C ASP A 749 46.21 43.47 -14.70
N ASN A 750 46.39 43.63 -16.02
CA ASN A 750 47.36 43.03 -16.94
C ASN A 750 48.14 41.73 -16.57
N LEU A 751 48.11 40.71 -17.47
CA LEU A 751 49.19 40.41 -18.46
C LEU A 751 49.07 39.01 -19.12
N ASN A 752 48.81 39.02 -20.44
CA ASN A 752 49.47 38.36 -21.58
C ASN A 752 50.04 36.91 -21.53
N GLY A 753 49.71 36.18 -22.60
CA GLY A 753 50.51 35.07 -23.18
C GLY A 753 49.68 34.18 -24.13
N LEU A 754 49.20 34.69 -25.28
CA LEU A 754 49.78 34.59 -26.64
C LEU A 754 49.75 33.18 -27.34
N GLN A 755 48.72 33.02 -28.20
CA GLN A 755 48.68 32.56 -29.62
C GLN A 755 49.34 31.19 -29.99
N THR A 756 48.80 30.35 -30.89
CA THR A 756 48.39 30.58 -32.29
C THR A 756 47.56 29.40 -32.84
N SER A 757 46.41 29.67 -33.48
CA SER A 757 46.08 29.42 -34.91
C SER A 757 45.61 28.00 -35.32
N PHE A 758 44.34 27.86 -35.72
CA PHE A 758 43.93 27.54 -37.09
C PHE A 758 42.43 27.81 -37.30
N SER A 759 42.05 27.98 -38.56
CA SER A 759 40.96 28.76 -39.14
C SER A 759 39.53 28.19 -39.03
N ARG A 760 38.64 29.16 -38.78
CA ARG A 760 37.18 29.29 -38.86
C ARG A 760 36.51 28.88 -40.20
N ALA A 761 35.46 28.06 -40.09
CA ALA A 761 34.14 28.08 -40.78
C ALA A 761 33.55 26.65 -40.66
N GLU A 762 32.35 26.33 -40.14
CA GLU A 762 31.09 27.03 -39.85
C GLU A 762 30.37 26.26 -38.70
N ALA A 763 29.86 26.95 -37.68
CA ALA A 763 28.71 26.56 -36.83
C ALA A 763 28.50 27.65 -35.78
N GLU A 764 27.29 28.21 -35.74
CA GLU A 764 26.85 29.15 -34.70
C GLU A 764 26.58 28.37 -33.40
N ASP A 765 27.47 28.54 -32.42
CA ASP A 765 27.29 28.07 -31.05
C ASP A 765 26.52 29.13 -30.25
N ASP A 766 25.22 28.90 -30.08
CA ASP A 766 24.40 29.46 -29.01
C ASP A 766 24.62 28.60 -27.75
N VAL A 767 25.62 28.96 -26.94
CA VAL A 767 25.88 28.32 -25.65
C VAL A 767 25.06 29.02 -24.57
N GLY A 768 23.86 28.48 -24.35
CA GLY A 768 23.55 27.86 -23.06
C GLY A 768 23.24 28.79 -21.89
N ASN A 769 22.16 29.58 -22.01
CA ASN A 769 21.27 29.84 -20.86
C ASN A 769 19.96 29.07 -21.10
N GLY A 770 20.01 27.77 -20.80
CA GLY A 770 18.92 26.82 -21.01
C GLY A 770 17.81 26.95 -19.98
N VAL A 771 17.11 28.09 -19.92
CA VAL A 771 15.74 28.14 -19.41
C VAL A 771 14.87 28.59 -20.57
N SER A 772 14.18 27.64 -21.21
CA SER A 772 13.26 28.01 -22.28
C SER A 772 12.17 28.91 -21.68
N GLU A 773 11.93 30.08 -22.28
CA GLU A 773 10.81 31.02 -22.03
C GLU A 773 9.40 30.37 -22.13
N LYS A 774 9.30 29.04 -22.26
CA LYS A 774 8.08 28.28 -22.52
C LYS A 774 7.46 27.58 -21.33
N ARG A 775 8.00 27.66 -20.11
CA ARG A 775 7.30 27.15 -18.91
C ARG A 775 6.18 28.14 -18.54
N ARG A 776 5.10 28.13 -19.34
CA ARG A 776 3.94 29.03 -19.18
C ARG A 776 3.01 28.46 -18.11
N VAL A 777 2.58 29.33 -17.20
CA VAL A 777 1.55 29.16 -16.17
C VAL A 777 0.47 28.15 -16.60
N ALA A 778 0.27 27.10 -15.79
CA ALA A 778 -0.78 26.11 -16.01
C ALA A 778 -2.16 26.79 -16.10
N PRO A 779 -3.05 26.39 -17.04
CA PRO A 779 -4.38 26.99 -17.14
C PRO A 779 -5.16 26.79 -15.84
N ASN A 780 -5.71 27.88 -15.29
CA ASN A 780 -6.61 27.93 -14.11
C ASN A 780 -5.97 27.78 -12.71
N ALA A 781 -4.78 28.32 -12.46
CA ALA A 781 -4.26 28.50 -11.09
C ALA A 781 -4.96 29.67 -10.37
N SER A 782 -6.19 29.49 -9.90
CA SER A 782 -6.86 30.42 -8.97
C SER A 782 -6.74 29.86 -7.54
N GLY A 783 -5.63 30.16 -6.86
CA GLY A 783 -5.34 29.66 -5.51
C GLY A 783 -3.90 29.97 -5.05
N GLY A 784 -3.56 29.67 -3.80
CA GLY A 784 -2.19 29.81 -3.28
C GLY A 784 -1.20 28.79 -3.87
N ALA A 785 0.10 29.03 -3.66
CA ALA A 785 1.22 28.20 -4.12
C ALA A 785 0.98 26.68 -3.99
N GLU A 786 0.53 26.24 -2.81
CA GLU A 786 0.40 24.83 -2.46
C GLU A 786 -0.92 24.19 -2.94
N GLU A 787 -2.02 24.95 -3.05
CA GLU A 787 -3.25 24.45 -3.68
C GLU A 787 -3.04 24.18 -5.18
N ASN A 788 -2.02 24.81 -5.76
CA ASN A 788 -1.57 24.59 -7.13
C ASN A 788 -0.47 23.51 -7.24
N SER A 789 0.03 22.92 -6.15
CA SER A 789 1.13 21.94 -6.18
C SER A 789 0.68 20.55 -6.66
N TYR A 790 -0.60 20.24 -6.51
CA TYR A 790 -1.24 19.00 -6.98
C TYR A 790 -2.50 19.28 -7.83
N ALA A 791 -2.97 18.28 -8.54
CA ALA A 791 -4.21 18.33 -9.32
C ALA A 791 -4.87 16.96 -9.37
N GLU A 792 -6.12 16.93 -9.80
CA GLU A 792 -6.74 15.67 -10.21
C GLU A 792 -6.22 15.25 -11.58
N MET A 793 -5.73 14.02 -11.66
CA MET A 793 -5.22 13.39 -12.87
C MET A 793 -5.87 12.04 -13.10
N THR A 794 -6.13 11.67 -14.36
CA THR A 794 -6.50 10.30 -14.70
C THR A 794 -5.30 9.37 -14.55
N MET A 795 -5.52 8.05 -14.53
CA MET A 795 -4.41 7.10 -14.49
C MET A 795 -3.50 7.21 -15.71
N ALA A 796 -4.08 7.41 -16.90
CA ALA A 796 -3.33 7.67 -18.13
C ALA A 796 -2.44 8.91 -18.00
N GLU A 797 -2.98 10.01 -17.45
CA GLU A 797 -2.21 11.24 -17.21
C GLU A 797 -1.07 11.02 -16.21
N ILE A 798 -1.28 10.25 -15.14
CA ILE A 798 -0.26 9.93 -14.14
C ILE A 798 0.87 9.08 -14.76
N MET A 799 0.53 8.10 -15.60
CA MET A 799 1.50 7.17 -16.17
C MET A 799 2.24 7.74 -17.37
N THR A 800 1.55 8.46 -18.26
CA THR A 800 2.09 8.91 -19.56
C THR A 800 2.38 10.41 -19.66
N GLY A 801 1.93 11.18 -18.66
CA GLY A 801 2.15 12.63 -18.59
C GLY A 801 0.90 13.45 -18.80
N LYS A 802 0.97 14.73 -18.42
CA LYS A 802 -0.12 15.70 -18.52
C LYS A 802 0.40 17.07 -18.89
N GLY A 803 0.01 17.54 -20.07
CA GLY A 803 0.47 18.83 -20.59
C GLY A 803 1.99 18.85 -20.81
N ASP A 804 2.59 20.03 -20.69
CA ASP A 804 4.03 20.27 -20.82
C ASP A 804 4.78 20.29 -19.47
N TYR A 805 4.06 20.14 -18.36
CA TYR A 805 4.59 20.33 -17.02
C TYR A 805 4.80 19.03 -16.22
N PHE A 806 4.09 17.96 -16.58
CA PHE A 806 4.19 16.66 -15.91
C PHE A 806 4.55 15.56 -16.93
N PRO A 807 5.76 14.97 -16.85
CA PRO A 807 6.24 14.03 -17.87
C PRO A 807 5.58 12.65 -17.80
N GLY A 808 5.02 12.25 -16.66
CA GLY A 808 4.49 10.89 -16.44
C GLY A 808 5.49 9.95 -15.80
N LEU A 809 4.99 8.95 -15.06
CA LEU A 809 5.82 7.98 -14.35
C LEU A 809 6.57 7.01 -15.28
N ILE A 810 5.94 6.57 -16.39
CA ILE A 810 6.57 5.65 -17.35
C ILE A 810 7.74 6.32 -18.09
N PRO A 811 7.60 7.54 -18.64
CA PRO A 811 8.72 8.25 -19.25
C PRO A 811 9.90 8.47 -18.28
N LEU A 812 9.63 8.72 -17.00
CA LEU A 812 10.69 8.84 -15.99
C LEU A 812 11.42 7.51 -15.73
N VAL A 813 10.72 6.38 -15.79
CA VAL A 813 11.37 5.07 -15.71
C VAL A 813 12.26 4.83 -16.92
N TYR A 814 11.81 5.14 -18.15
CA TYR A 814 12.67 5.07 -19.33
C TYR A 814 13.91 5.95 -19.20
N ALA A 815 13.74 7.21 -18.77
CA ALA A 815 14.86 8.12 -18.55
C ALA A 815 15.88 7.56 -17.54
N TYR A 816 15.41 6.87 -16.49
CA TYR A 816 16.29 6.20 -15.53
C TYR A 816 17.01 4.99 -16.13
N LEU A 817 16.31 4.14 -16.89
CA LEU A 817 16.92 2.98 -17.56
C LEU A 817 17.99 3.41 -18.57
N ASP A 818 17.77 4.50 -19.30
CA ASP A 818 18.77 5.11 -20.18
C ASP A 818 19.94 5.71 -19.40
N HIS A 819 19.66 6.41 -18.29
CA HIS A 819 20.67 7.00 -17.43
C HIS A 819 21.67 5.97 -16.87
N ILE A 820 21.17 4.80 -16.45
CA ILE A 820 22.02 3.71 -15.97
C ILE A 820 22.65 2.86 -17.09
N GLN A 821 22.40 3.21 -18.35
CA GLN A 821 22.86 2.45 -19.53
C GLN A 821 22.46 0.97 -19.45
N CYS A 822 21.16 0.73 -19.20
CA CYS A 822 20.62 -0.62 -19.07
C CYS A 822 20.93 -1.48 -20.30
N ASP A 823 21.31 -2.73 -20.08
CA ASP A 823 21.62 -3.68 -21.16
C ASP A 823 20.37 -3.96 -22.02
N SER A 824 20.58 -4.26 -23.31
CA SER A 824 19.49 -4.40 -24.27
C SER A 824 18.50 -5.50 -23.91
N LEU A 825 18.97 -6.62 -23.35
CA LEU A 825 18.10 -7.73 -22.96
C LEU A 825 17.15 -7.32 -21.83
N THR A 826 17.67 -6.63 -20.81
CA THR A 826 16.87 -6.09 -19.72
C THR A 826 15.93 -4.99 -20.22
N MET A 827 16.42 -4.04 -21.03
CA MET A 827 15.62 -2.95 -21.60
C MET A 827 14.43 -3.48 -22.43
N ASP A 828 14.65 -4.48 -23.29
CA ASP A 828 13.60 -5.11 -24.09
C ASP A 828 12.50 -5.73 -23.21
N ARG A 829 12.90 -6.33 -22.08
CA ARG A 829 11.94 -6.91 -21.14
C ARG A 829 11.19 -5.82 -20.36
N MET A 830 11.89 -4.78 -19.91
CA MET A 830 11.28 -3.66 -19.19
C MET A 830 10.28 -2.93 -20.07
N THR A 831 10.61 -2.72 -21.35
CA THR A 831 9.71 -2.11 -22.33
C THR A 831 8.39 -2.86 -22.41
N LYS A 832 8.41 -4.20 -22.48
CA LYS A 832 7.18 -5.01 -22.48
C LYS A 832 6.34 -4.84 -21.21
N TYR A 833 6.99 -4.69 -20.05
CA TYR A 833 6.28 -4.41 -18.79
C TYR A 833 5.68 -3.01 -18.77
N LEU A 834 6.42 -2.00 -19.22
CA LEU A 834 5.99 -0.61 -19.25
C LEU A 834 4.84 -0.42 -20.27
N ASP A 835 4.96 -0.98 -21.47
CA ASP A 835 3.89 -1.00 -22.48
C ASP A 835 2.61 -1.64 -21.94
N PHE A 836 2.74 -2.74 -21.18
CA PHE A 836 1.60 -3.39 -20.56
C PHE A 836 0.93 -2.47 -19.51
N ILE A 837 1.71 -1.83 -18.64
CA ILE A 837 1.17 -0.90 -17.63
C ILE A 837 0.53 0.31 -18.31
N GLU A 838 1.14 0.86 -19.36
CA GLU A 838 0.58 1.95 -20.17
C GLU A 838 -0.76 1.56 -20.80
N LYS A 839 -0.83 0.40 -21.47
CA LYS A 839 -2.06 -0.10 -22.08
C LYS A 839 -3.17 -0.25 -21.02
N ARG A 840 -2.84 -0.65 -19.79
CA ARG A 840 -3.81 -0.75 -18.69
C ARG A 840 -4.25 0.62 -18.18
N ALA A 841 -3.32 1.56 -18.00
CA ALA A 841 -3.60 2.92 -17.55
C ALA A 841 -4.44 3.72 -18.56
N THR A 842 -4.23 3.49 -19.85
CA THR A 842 -4.98 4.12 -20.95
C THR A 842 -6.32 3.43 -21.26
N GLY A 843 -6.58 2.27 -20.66
CA GLY A 843 -7.80 1.48 -20.86
C GLY A 843 -7.86 0.69 -22.17
N GLN A 844 -6.72 0.50 -22.85
CA GLN A 844 -6.61 -0.39 -24.02
C GLN A 844 -6.77 -1.86 -23.62
N ILE A 845 -6.31 -2.22 -22.42
CA ILE A 845 -6.55 -3.52 -21.76
C ILE A 845 -7.23 -3.28 -20.42
N VAL A 846 -7.94 -4.29 -19.92
CA VAL A 846 -8.72 -4.18 -18.69
C VAL A 846 -7.95 -4.70 -17.46
N THR A 847 -8.42 -4.32 -16.27
CA THR A 847 -7.96 -4.93 -15.01
C THR A 847 -8.54 -6.33 -14.82
N PRO A 848 -7.92 -7.20 -14.01
CA PRO A 848 -8.51 -8.49 -13.63
C PRO A 848 -9.93 -8.36 -13.06
N ALA A 849 -10.22 -7.34 -12.26
CA ALA A 849 -11.58 -7.11 -11.73
C ALA A 849 -12.60 -6.86 -12.85
N THR A 850 -12.27 -6.01 -13.82
CA THR A 850 -13.15 -5.75 -14.97
C THR A 850 -13.30 -7.00 -15.83
N TRP A 851 -12.23 -7.76 -16.06
CA TRP A 851 -12.28 -9.01 -16.82
C TRP A 851 -13.14 -10.08 -16.14
N ILE A 852 -12.96 -10.32 -14.85
CA ILE A 852 -13.75 -11.29 -14.07
C ILE A 852 -15.24 -10.91 -14.11
N ARG A 853 -15.54 -9.61 -13.93
CA ARG A 853 -16.92 -9.10 -14.01
C ARG A 853 -17.53 -9.35 -15.39
N ASN A 854 -16.80 -9.07 -16.46
CA ASN A 854 -17.25 -9.32 -17.82
C ASN A 854 -17.42 -10.82 -18.09
N PHE A 855 -16.51 -11.66 -17.61
CA PHE A 855 -16.61 -13.12 -17.71
C PHE A 855 -17.91 -13.62 -17.09
N ILE A 856 -18.21 -13.18 -15.86
CA ILE A 856 -19.44 -13.55 -15.15
C ILE A 856 -20.67 -13.07 -15.92
N ARG A 857 -20.69 -11.81 -16.37
CA ARG A 857 -21.85 -11.22 -17.07
C ARG A 857 -22.11 -11.86 -18.44
N CYS A 858 -21.08 -12.38 -19.10
CA CYS A 858 -21.19 -13.11 -20.36
C CYS A 858 -21.44 -14.62 -20.18
N HIS A 859 -21.43 -15.12 -18.95
CA HIS A 859 -21.65 -16.53 -18.67
C HIS A 859 -23.11 -16.93 -18.94
N LYS A 860 -23.32 -18.05 -19.63
CA LYS A 860 -24.67 -18.55 -20.02
C LYS A 860 -25.65 -18.71 -18.85
N ASP A 861 -25.13 -19.03 -17.66
CA ASP A 861 -25.93 -19.28 -16.45
C ASP A 861 -26.15 -18.01 -15.61
N TYR A 862 -25.54 -16.88 -15.99
CA TYR A 862 -25.72 -15.61 -15.29
C TYR A 862 -27.05 -14.97 -15.68
N LYS A 863 -27.83 -14.58 -14.67
CA LYS A 863 -29.22 -14.12 -14.86
C LYS A 863 -29.37 -12.61 -14.80
N PHE A 864 -28.26 -11.87 -14.79
CA PHE A 864 -28.25 -10.42 -14.58
C PHE A 864 -28.82 -9.99 -13.22
N ASP A 865 -28.66 -10.84 -12.21
CA ASP A 865 -29.17 -10.70 -10.84
C ASP A 865 -28.04 -10.45 -9.81
N SER A 866 -26.82 -10.23 -10.31
CA SER A 866 -25.60 -10.12 -9.48
C SER A 866 -25.28 -11.38 -8.67
N VAL A 867 -25.82 -12.56 -9.03
CA VAL A 867 -25.52 -13.85 -8.37
C VAL A 867 -24.49 -14.64 -9.16
N VAL A 868 -23.50 -15.17 -8.45
CA VAL A 868 -22.47 -16.08 -8.96
C VAL A 868 -22.78 -17.48 -8.43
N SER A 869 -23.19 -18.38 -9.32
CA SER A 869 -23.52 -19.77 -8.99
C SER A 869 -22.28 -20.66 -8.96
N ASP A 870 -22.43 -21.89 -8.46
CA ASP A 870 -21.39 -22.93 -8.48
C ASP A 870 -20.78 -23.11 -9.89
N SER A 871 -21.61 -23.20 -10.93
CA SER A 871 -21.14 -23.40 -12.31
C SER A 871 -20.34 -22.20 -12.82
N ILE A 872 -20.79 -20.97 -12.53
CA ILE A 872 -20.09 -19.74 -12.93
C ILE A 872 -18.72 -19.69 -12.24
N ALA A 873 -18.69 -19.93 -10.93
CA ALA A 873 -17.45 -19.90 -10.16
C ALA A 873 -16.47 -20.98 -10.61
N TYR A 874 -16.95 -22.19 -10.92
CA TYR A 874 -16.12 -23.26 -11.48
C TYR A 874 -15.49 -22.84 -12.81
N ASP A 875 -16.29 -22.42 -13.79
CA ASP A 875 -15.78 -22.08 -15.12
C ASP A 875 -14.86 -20.84 -15.07
N LEU A 876 -15.15 -19.88 -14.18
CA LEU A 876 -14.29 -18.71 -13.92
C LEU A 876 -12.92 -19.14 -13.37
N MET A 877 -12.90 -19.97 -12.34
CA MET A 877 -11.66 -20.36 -11.66
C MET A 877 -10.79 -21.27 -12.53
N VAL A 878 -11.42 -22.12 -13.35
CA VAL A 878 -10.72 -22.87 -14.41
C VAL A 878 -10.10 -21.90 -15.42
N ALA A 879 -10.84 -20.90 -15.89
CA ALA A 879 -10.32 -19.90 -16.82
C ALA A 879 -9.14 -19.11 -16.24
N CYS A 880 -9.24 -18.63 -14.99
CA CYS A 880 -8.14 -17.95 -14.29
C CYS A 880 -6.89 -18.84 -14.18
N ASN A 881 -7.09 -20.13 -13.86
CA ASN A 881 -5.98 -21.08 -13.78
C ASN A 881 -5.33 -21.33 -15.15
N GLU A 882 -6.12 -21.49 -16.21
CA GLU A 882 -5.61 -21.67 -17.57
C GLU A 882 -4.84 -20.44 -18.06
N ILE A 883 -5.30 -19.23 -17.75
CA ILE A 883 -4.60 -17.98 -18.07
C ILE A 883 -3.27 -17.91 -17.31
N GLY A 884 -3.29 -18.14 -15.99
CA GLY A 884 -2.08 -18.13 -15.16
C GLY A 884 -1.05 -19.19 -15.58
N LEU A 885 -1.50 -20.31 -16.15
CA LEU A 885 -0.65 -21.38 -16.68
C LEU A 885 -0.24 -21.19 -18.14
N GLY A 886 -0.68 -20.13 -18.81
CA GLY A 886 -0.40 -19.88 -20.24
C GLY A 886 -1.07 -20.88 -21.19
N ARG A 887 -2.18 -21.49 -20.77
CA ARG A 887 -2.98 -22.45 -21.58
C ARG A 887 -4.17 -21.80 -22.28
N ARG A 888 -4.58 -20.62 -21.81
CA ARG A 888 -5.66 -19.83 -22.39
C ARG A 888 -5.17 -18.41 -22.66
N ALA A 889 -5.38 -17.94 -23.88
CA ALA A 889 -5.14 -16.54 -24.24
C ALA A 889 -6.21 -15.63 -23.64
N ALA A 890 -5.80 -14.44 -23.21
CA ALA A 890 -6.69 -13.39 -22.69
C ALA A 890 -6.22 -12.02 -23.21
N PRO A 891 -6.43 -11.72 -24.51
CA PRO A 891 -5.96 -10.47 -25.12
C PRO A 891 -6.58 -9.23 -24.48
N GLU A 892 -7.77 -9.35 -23.88
CA GLU A 892 -8.40 -8.24 -23.14
C GLU A 892 -7.61 -7.85 -21.88
N LEU A 893 -6.87 -8.80 -21.29
CA LEU A 893 -6.05 -8.61 -20.09
C LEU A 893 -4.59 -8.33 -20.39
N LEU A 894 -4.05 -8.95 -21.45
CA LEU A 894 -2.62 -9.04 -21.73
C LEU A 894 -2.21 -8.34 -23.04
N GLY A 895 -3.18 -7.90 -23.85
CA GLY A 895 -2.95 -7.39 -25.18
C GLY A 895 -2.26 -8.44 -26.05
N ASP A 896 -1.13 -8.06 -26.64
CA ASP A 896 -0.32 -8.90 -27.52
C ASP A 896 0.63 -9.85 -26.75
N MET A 897 0.64 -9.80 -25.42
CA MET A 897 1.56 -10.60 -24.61
C MET A 897 1.05 -12.04 -24.45
N GLU A 898 1.79 -12.99 -25.04
CA GLU A 898 1.55 -14.42 -24.88
C GLU A 898 2.31 -15.01 -23.68
N ILE A 899 1.57 -15.64 -22.75
CA ILE A 899 2.17 -16.33 -21.60
C ILE A 899 2.64 -17.72 -22.01
N ARG A 900 3.94 -17.98 -21.89
CA ARG A 900 4.50 -19.31 -22.15
C ARG A 900 3.93 -20.34 -21.17
N PRO A 901 3.44 -21.50 -21.66
CA PRO A 901 2.87 -22.54 -20.81
C PRO A 901 3.78 -22.94 -19.65
N ILE A 902 3.17 -23.17 -18.48
CA ILE A 902 3.85 -23.63 -17.27
C ILE A 902 3.41 -25.06 -16.93
N SER A 903 4.39 -25.92 -16.62
CA SER A 903 4.18 -27.30 -16.18
C SER A 903 5.13 -27.65 -15.03
N ALA A 904 4.79 -28.72 -14.31
CA ALA A 904 5.60 -29.26 -13.21
C ALA A 904 6.94 -29.89 -13.69
N THR A 905 7.03 -30.25 -14.97
CA THR A 905 8.28 -30.72 -15.58
C THR A 905 9.27 -29.56 -15.57
N GLU A 906 10.42 -29.71 -14.89
CA GLU A 906 11.43 -28.66 -14.62
C GLU A 906 11.20 -27.82 -13.34
N ALA A 907 10.33 -28.23 -12.42
CA ALA A 907 10.23 -27.57 -11.11
C ALA A 907 11.51 -27.66 -10.27
N TYR A 908 12.31 -28.72 -10.49
CA TYR A 908 13.56 -29.01 -9.80
C TYR A 908 14.62 -29.44 -10.81
N VAL A 909 15.86 -28.95 -10.64
CA VAL A 909 16.97 -29.32 -11.53
C VAL A 909 17.33 -30.79 -11.33
N LYS A 910 17.74 -31.45 -12.41
CA LYS A 910 18.22 -32.84 -12.36
C LYS A 910 19.74 -32.88 -12.30
N LYS A 911 20.27 -33.51 -11.25
CA LYS A 911 21.70 -33.78 -11.13
C LYS A 911 22.18 -34.63 -12.30
N LEU A 912 23.32 -34.26 -12.89
CA LEU A 912 24.06 -35.10 -13.82
C LEU A 912 24.66 -36.29 -13.03
N ASP A 913 23.86 -37.33 -12.83
CA ASP A 913 24.23 -38.51 -12.05
C ASP A 913 24.92 -39.56 -12.95
N SER A 914 25.99 -40.18 -12.45
CA SER A 914 26.72 -41.26 -13.12
C SER A 914 26.33 -42.65 -12.63
N LYS A 915 25.30 -42.76 -11.76
CA LYS A 915 24.77 -44.06 -11.32
C LYS A 915 24.31 -44.88 -12.52
N ARG A 916 24.76 -46.14 -12.55
CA ARG A 916 24.44 -47.08 -13.63
C ARG A 916 22.94 -47.37 -13.65
N VAL A 917 22.30 -47.06 -14.78
CA VAL A 917 20.91 -47.39 -15.07
C VAL A 917 20.81 -48.86 -15.49
N ASN A 918 19.68 -49.51 -15.22
CA ASN A 918 19.49 -50.90 -15.64
C ASN A 918 19.43 -51.01 -17.18
N ASN A 919 19.84 -52.17 -17.73
CA ASN A 919 19.95 -52.33 -19.18
C ASN A 919 18.58 -52.22 -19.89
N GLU A 920 17.49 -52.67 -19.26
CA GLU A 920 16.14 -52.60 -19.84
C GLU A 920 15.67 -51.14 -20.01
N GLN A 921 15.90 -50.31 -19.01
CA GLN A 921 15.62 -48.87 -19.06
C GLN A 921 16.48 -48.21 -20.13
N VAL A 922 17.77 -48.54 -20.20
CA VAL A 922 18.66 -48.02 -21.26
C VAL A 922 18.14 -48.39 -22.65
N ILE A 923 17.76 -49.65 -22.89
CA ILE A 923 17.22 -50.11 -24.18
C ILE A 923 15.92 -49.35 -24.50
N SER A 924 14.98 -49.27 -23.56
CA SER A 924 13.72 -48.54 -23.76
C SER A 924 13.94 -47.05 -24.06
N LEU A 925 14.97 -46.45 -23.46
CA LEU A 925 15.34 -45.06 -23.68
C LEU A 925 15.92 -44.92 -25.09
N LEU A 926 16.86 -45.79 -25.46
CA LEU A 926 17.50 -45.78 -26.77
C LEU A 926 16.49 -46.06 -27.90
N GLU A 927 15.51 -46.94 -27.72
CA GLU A 927 14.42 -47.19 -28.67
C GLU A 927 13.52 -45.94 -28.87
N ARG A 928 13.23 -45.24 -27.78
CA ARG A 928 12.49 -43.96 -27.83
C ARG A 928 13.26 -42.88 -28.58
N TYR A 929 14.59 -42.86 -28.46
CA TYR A 929 15.42 -41.88 -29.15
C TYR A 929 15.78 -42.29 -30.58
N SER A 930 15.92 -43.58 -30.88
CA SER A 930 16.19 -44.08 -32.22
C SER A 930 14.99 -43.93 -33.18
N SER A 931 13.78 -43.84 -32.62
CA SER A 931 12.53 -43.57 -33.35
C SER A 931 12.25 -42.07 -33.59
N ARG A 932 13.11 -41.15 -33.12
CA ARG A 932 12.98 -39.72 -33.45
C ARG A 932 13.29 -39.47 -34.92
N LYS A 933 12.45 -38.64 -35.58
CA LYS A 933 12.62 -38.23 -36.99
C LYS A 933 13.94 -37.51 -37.26
N THR A 934 14.54 -36.85 -36.27
CA THR A 934 15.81 -36.11 -36.40
C THR A 934 16.90 -36.72 -35.52
N PHE A 935 17.56 -37.74 -36.08
CA PHE A 935 18.99 -38.04 -35.81
C PHE A 935 19.82 -38.17 -37.10
N ARG A 936 19.16 -38.28 -38.26
CA ARG A 936 19.77 -38.32 -39.60
C ARG A 936 18.84 -37.56 -40.56
N GLY A 937 19.15 -36.30 -40.88
CA GLY A 937 18.27 -35.50 -41.70
C GLY A 937 18.92 -34.30 -42.39
N SER A 938 20.00 -34.53 -43.16
CA SER A 938 20.37 -33.70 -44.34
C SER A 938 21.61 -34.25 -45.04
N ASN A 939 21.60 -35.51 -45.49
CA ASN A 939 22.66 -36.00 -46.38
C ASN A 939 22.16 -37.06 -47.36
N GLN A 940 21.11 -36.73 -48.12
CA GLN A 940 20.84 -37.36 -49.41
C GLN A 940 20.28 -36.32 -50.39
N GLY A 941 21.18 -35.81 -51.24
CA GLY A 941 20.88 -35.00 -52.42
C GLY A 941 22.11 -34.96 -53.31
N LYS A 942 22.26 -35.98 -54.18
CA LYS A 942 23.33 -36.10 -55.17
C LYS A 942 23.26 -34.97 -56.21
N THR A 943 24.37 -34.26 -56.38
CA THR A 943 25.00 -33.79 -57.63
C THR A 943 24.12 -33.53 -58.87
N SER A 944 24.06 -32.27 -59.33
CA SER A 944 24.45 -31.88 -60.70
C SER A 944 24.71 -30.37 -60.82
N PHE A 945 25.63 -30.01 -61.70
CA PHE A 945 26.20 -28.69 -61.99
C PHE A 945 25.19 -27.62 -62.45
N ASN A 946 25.36 -26.36 -62.03
CA ASN A 946 25.84 -25.29 -62.92
C ASN A 946 26.04 -23.96 -62.18
N ALA A 947 27.12 -23.26 -62.57
CA ALA A 947 27.46 -21.91 -62.13
C ALA A 947 26.67 -20.86 -62.91
N ARG A 948 26.17 -19.82 -62.23
CA ARG A 948 26.33 -18.38 -62.53
C ARG A 948 25.27 -17.52 -61.82
N ASP A 949 25.75 -16.34 -61.38
CA ASP A 949 25.04 -15.07 -61.11
C ASP A 949 23.93 -15.15 -60.03
N GLY A 950 23.99 -14.48 -58.88
CA GLY A 950 24.31 -13.07 -58.66
C GLY A 950 23.02 -12.36 -58.28
N GLU A 951 22.62 -12.39 -57.01
CA GLU A 951 21.73 -11.41 -56.34
C GLU A 951 21.47 -11.83 -54.88
N THR A 952 21.71 -10.92 -53.95
CA THR A 952 21.49 -11.06 -52.51
C THR A 952 20.09 -10.56 -52.15
N GLU A 953 19.17 -11.49 -51.91
CA GLU A 953 17.96 -11.24 -51.12
C GLU A 953 18.11 -11.88 -49.74
N ALA A 954 18.07 -11.06 -48.70
CA ALA A 954 18.05 -11.47 -47.32
C ALA A 954 16.64 -11.94 -46.93
N VAL A 955 16.40 -13.24 -46.97
CA VAL A 955 15.22 -13.88 -46.37
C VAL A 955 15.57 -14.29 -44.94
N GLY A 956 14.78 -13.78 -43.99
CA GLY A 956 14.97 -13.93 -42.55
C GLY A 956 15.03 -15.39 -42.11
N PHE A 957 16.07 -15.70 -41.34
CA PHE A 957 16.13 -16.90 -40.52
C PHE A 957 15.39 -16.65 -39.22
N GLU A 958 14.26 -17.34 -39.01
CA GLU A 958 13.72 -17.61 -37.69
C GLU A 958 14.79 -18.35 -36.88
N ALA A 959 15.35 -17.66 -35.89
CA ALA A 959 16.19 -18.27 -34.88
C ALA A 959 15.30 -19.10 -33.95
N VAL A 960 15.33 -20.42 -34.14
CA VAL A 960 14.97 -21.38 -33.10
C VAL A 960 16.07 -21.30 -32.04
N GLU A 961 15.89 -20.43 -31.05
CA GLU A 961 16.77 -20.36 -29.89
C GLU A 961 16.58 -21.58 -28.98
N TYR A 962 17.58 -22.43 -29.02
CA TYR A 962 17.82 -23.49 -28.05
C TYR A 962 18.21 -22.88 -26.70
N SER A 963 17.36 -23.12 -25.69
CA SER A 963 17.71 -23.40 -24.29
C SER A 963 19.06 -22.88 -23.77
N ILE A 964 19.03 -21.74 -23.07
CA ILE A 964 19.85 -21.48 -21.88
C ILE A 964 18.95 -20.86 -20.80
#